data_AF-A0A1H1ML93-F1
#
_entry.id   AF-A0A1H1ML93-F1
#
_cell.length_a   1.000
_cell.length_b   1.000
_cell.length_c   1.000
_cell.angle_alpha   90.00
_cell.angle_beta   90.00
_cell.angle_gamma   90.00
#
_symmetry.space_group_name_H-M   'P 1'
#
loop_
_entity.id
_entity.type
_entity.pdbx_description
1 polymer ?
#
loop_
_entity_poly.entity_id
_entity_poly.type
_entity_poly.pdbx_seq_one_letter_code
_entity_poly.pdbx_strand_id
1 'polypeptide(L)'
;MGGDARKSMIQQDRLGRILIGSDSLQVFDGQSWSSHAKPSPYSLRSLIPDKVGRLWTAMFTDIGYFTEEPLGTFKYHSLVPQLPPSLREIGAVWGCASVGSDIYFFGKDQLLRWDGQAFQATPFPTSLRLSPLKIGDEFWFHHLETGLYRLTEAGPQLSVPASQLGTKLIIGLIRDESGLITISNEGLIRPGEPAPFSSERLNQYLTQHRVSAFTELPNGNLAIGTVSGGLVLANHSGGVIRIWADTGSGLPGREITSLTTDTSGEILGTTPTDFFHLPATGESTVFNALNGLKGQAVNDLVFWRSTLHAATDDGIYRLDTSAEGVAQFQAVPSLAVSSGHMLPCDDGLLLSRFGGVDWFDGTTTRTVYPLQANSAIFVQPARTNPRLFYVAEVNRLVRLDRQADGSFASSRFLELPDTCISLHEDSSGRLWLGTVAKGAFCYDPATRRLTPLIDPVTAQPTQGLTWVVGNEARLLFFLKDHVLQAGPQGRDLRELPNLPVITPSIVRAIPGSEDVLVVYRLPAGTQGPLHGAGVLSFDRDGLARWRELDLGSLDAIGSIRTATFAEENHRPILWLGGMQGILRLDYDKIPTLLPPAPPIIKVPDLPGGPVPSYPHKNHRVQFRVFTGDYVRSKDLVFQTRLGEGGGEWSSASARRSFEYTNLSEGDYRFEVRAVNRAGQTSAPAVFTFRILPPWYRSGWAFAGYVAALGLAVFGFIRVRERRIRARNQELETLVEVRTAELVKASAAKDEFLAGVSHEIRNPMNGVIGIAENFRTEGLDAESRRKFSLLRQCASHLSSLLEDILDFSKVQAGAIELDPKPFDLPELVESVAAITRADSEKYGVPVELAVSPAVPRELVGDARRIRQILINFVSNALKFSGRGQVSVTVWCKSLGIARTEVIFAVSDEGPGISAEEQARLFTRFERGAAAQKGRVPGTGLGLALCKGLAEKMGGRIWLESELGQGSCLYFSAPFAVAAAAAEPAAGATPAAAPAGRTALVVDDQEYNRIVLADLLQSMGFIVHAAQEGSAALALAGRQTFDVVFLDFNLPGLSGVDVARAIRTLPNASAHALILATTAFTTPEKRAQCLDAGMDAFLGKPVTRERLAKALAGLQPVATAPAPVAAPVAQPSARASSGPADRLGNLRLLARKKGVPFADELALYLSELEVELGQLEAAVAQADAAEAGRCAHLLVGRCGFIYEREMEQTQRTLEAAVGSAHWDEVRRLLGEFAVQLADLRVRVAASSGPAAPPA
;
A
#
# COMPACT_ATOMS: atom_id res chain seq x y z
N MET A 1 52.06 -28.04 1.63
CA MET A 1 50.92 -27.16 1.96
C MET A 1 51.20 -26.55 3.33
N GLY A 2 50.95 -25.25 3.53
CA GLY A 2 51.05 -24.65 4.86
C GLY A 2 51.10 -23.12 4.85
N GLY A 3 50.47 -22.52 5.86
CA GLY A 3 50.97 -21.29 6.49
C GLY A 3 50.71 -19.93 5.86
N ASP A 4 50.12 -19.79 4.66
CA ASP A 4 49.63 -18.46 4.21
C ASP A 4 48.31 -18.17 4.95
N ALA A 5 48.44 -17.69 6.19
CA ALA A 5 47.31 -17.21 6.99
C ALA A 5 46.60 -16.09 6.22
N ARG A 6 45.26 -16.02 6.33
CA ARG A 6 44.42 -15.08 5.57
C ARG A 6 44.81 -13.62 5.87
N LYS A 7 45.75 -13.08 5.09
CA LYS A 7 46.08 -11.66 5.10
C LYS A 7 45.04 -10.88 4.31
N SER A 8 43.92 -10.65 4.98
CA SER A 8 43.07 -9.50 4.75
C SER A 8 43.92 -8.22 4.72
N MET A 9 43.64 -7.36 3.75
CA MET A 9 44.04 -5.96 3.78
C MET A 9 42.82 -5.08 3.60
N ILE A 10 42.90 -3.83 4.05
CA ILE A 10 41.76 -2.91 4.00
C ILE A 10 42.17 -1.55 3.43
N GLN A 11 41.30 -1.00 2.58
CA GLN A 11 41.44 0.32 1.97
C GLN A 11 40.05 0.93 1.78
N GLN A 12 39.90 2.24 1.99
CA GLN A 12 38.68 2.94 1.58
C GLN A 12 38.88 3.60 0.20
N ASP A 13 37.83 3.68 -0.60
CA ASP A 13 37.84 4.38 -1.89
C ASP A 13 37.23 5.80 -1.85
N ARG A 14 37.29 6.51 -2.98
CA ARG A 14 36.78 7.89 -3.14
C ARG A 14 35.25 8.02 -2.97
N LEU A 15 34.51 6.91 -2.91
CA LEU A 15 33.06 6.86 -2.67
C LEU A 15 32.74 6.43 -1.22
N GLY A 16 33.76 6.33 -0.37
CA GLY A 16 33.65 5.87 1.01
C GLY A 16 33.45 4.35 1.17
N ARG A 17 33.52 3.57 0.08
CA ARG A 17 33.33 2.11 0.14
C ARG A 17 34.55 1.45 0.79
N ILE A 18 34.32 0.48 1.67
CA ILE A 18 35.39 -0.32 2.25
C ILE A 18 35.75 -1.44 1.26
N LEU A 19 37.01 -1.52 0.88
CA LEU A 19 37.61 -2.55 0.04
C LEU A 19 38.44 -3.48 0.93
N ILE A 20 38.06 -4.75 1.02
CA ILE A 20 38.87 -5.79 1.68
C ILE A 20 39.46 -6.72 0.62
N GLY A 21 40.79 -6.75 0.54
CA GLY A 21 41.52 -7.68 -0.30
C GLY A 21 41.84 -8.96 0.46
N SER A 22 41.32 -10.10 0.02
CA SER A 22 41.65 -11.43 0.56
C SER A 22 41.61 -12.47 -0.58
N ASP A 23 40.94 -13.60 -0.38
CA ASP A 23 40.76 -14.66 -1.39
C ASP A 23 39.88 -14.18 -2.57
N SER A 24 39.18 -13.05 -2.39
CA SER A 24 38.46 -12.25 -3.41
C SER A 24 38.66 -10.76 -3.12
N LEU A 25 38.28 -9.87 -4.04
CA LEU A 25 38.07 -8.47 -3.71
C LEU A 25 36.66 -8.33 -3.11
N GLN A 26 36.57 -8.05 -1.83
CA GLN A 26 35.31 -7.79 -1.13
C GLN A 26 35.08 -6.27 -1.06
N VAL A 27 33.88 -5.82 -1.39
CA VAL A 27 33.50 -4.40 -1.39
C VAL A 27 32.21 -4.22 -0.60
N PHE A 28 32.28 -3.41 0.45
CA PHE A 28 31.16 -3.02 1.31
C PHE A 28 30.75 -1.58 1.04
N ASP A 29 29.49 -1.39 0.63
CA ASP A 29 28.88 -0.09 0.33
C ASP A 29 28.21 0.57 1.54
N GLY A 30 28.54 0.14 2.75
CA GLY A 30 27.88 0.55 3.99
C GLY A 30 26.61 -0.25 4.31
N GLN A 31 26.17 -1.15 3.43
CA GLN A 31 24.97 -1.98 3.62
C GLN A 31 25.18 -3.45 3.27
N SER A 32 25.87 -3.72 2.16
CA SER A 32 25.99 -5.06 1.59
C SER A 32 27.42 -5.37 1.18
N TRP A 33 27.84 -6.61 1.44
CA TRP A 33 29.10 -7.15 0.94
C TRP A 33 28.88 -7.70 -0.47
N SER A 34 29.69 -7.22 -1.41
CA SER A 34 29.84 -7.81 -2.74
C SER A 34 31.22 -8.43 -2.88
N SER A 35 31.31 -9.61 -3.47
CA SER A 35 32.59 -10.33 -3.67
C SER A 35 32.86 -10.43 -5.17
N HIS A 36 34.04 -9.98 -5.58
CA HIS A 36 34.46 -9.87 -6.97
C HIS A 36 35.60 -10.86 -7.22
N ALA A 37 35.38 -11.73 -8.20
CA ALA A 37 36.23 -12.89 -8.45
C ALA A 37 37.56 -12.51 -9.11
N LYS A 38 38.56 -13.39 -8.92
CA LYS A 38 39.90 -13.31 -9.49
C LYS A 38 40.37 -14.71 -9.90
N PRO A 39 41.25 -14.87 -10.91
CA PRO A 39 41.60 -16.18 -11.46
C PRO A 39 42.59 -16.97 -10.60
N SER A 40 43.43 -16.30 -9.80
CA SER A 40 44.38 -16.97 -8.90
C SER A 40 43.73 -17.35 -7.56
N PRO A 41 43.99 -18.55 -7.00
CA PRO A 41 43.46 -18.96 -5.71
C PRO A 41 44.14 -18.26 -4.51
N TYR A 42 45.33 -17.69 -4.69
CA TYR A 42 46.08 -17.03 -3.61
C TYR A 42 45.43 -15.71 -3.19
N SER A 43 45.51 -15.33 -1.91
CA SER A 43 44.99 -14.06 -1.42
C SER A 43 45.69 -12.85 -2.08
N LEU A 44 44.94 -11.76 -2.27
CA LEU A 44 45.47 -10.47 -2.68
C LEU A 44 46.49 -9.97 -1.63
N ARG A 45 47.51 -9.21 -2.06
CA ARG A 45 48.58 -8.69 -1.16
C ARG A 45 48.82 -7.18 -1.19
N SER A 46 48.17 -6.46 -2.11
CA SER A 46 48.10 -4.99 -2.15
C SER A 46 46.81 -4.54 -2.84
N LEU A 47 46.28 -3.37 -2.49
CA LEU A 47 45.14 -2.73 -3.17
C LEU A 47 45.44 -1.23 -3.29
N ILE A 48 46.05 -0.82 -4.40
CA ILE A 48 46.51 0.55 -4.64
C ILE A 48 45.58 1.22 -5.68
N PRO A 49 44.73 2.19 -5.30
CA PRO A 49 43.90 2.91 -6.25
C PRO A 49 44.74 3.91 -7.07
N ASP A 50 44.55 3.95 -8.39
CA ASP A 50 45.16 4.95 -9.26
C ASP A 50 44.26 6.19 -9.51
N LYS A 51 44.78 7.16 -10.26
CA LYS A 51 44.05 8.41 -10.55
C LYS A 51 42.81 8.19 -11.41
N VAL A 52 42.79 7.14 -12.24
CA VAL A 52 41.78 6.80 -13.25
C VAL A 52 40.70 5.85 -12.71
N GLY A 53 40.87 5.33 -11.48
CA GLY A 53 39.91 4.45 -10.81
C GLY A 53 40.19 2.96 -10.99
N ARG A 54 41.40 2.57 -11.42
CA ARG A 54 41.83 1.17 -11.36
C ARG A 54 42.35 0.86 -9.96
N LEU A 55 42.17 -0.39 -9.52
CA LEU A 55 42.64 -0.87 -8.23
C LEU A 55 43.75 -1.92 -8.44
N TRP A 56 45.00 -1.49 -8.35
CA TRP A 56 46.19 -2.30 -8.64
C TRP A 56 46.51 -3.27 -7.51
N THR A 57 46.94 -4.49 -7.87
CA THR A 57 47.14 -5.58 -6.91
C THR A 57 48.21 -6.58 -7.32
N ALA A 58 48.76 -7.28 -6.33
CA ALA A 58 49.70 -8.37 -6.47
C ALA A 58 49.22 -9.62 -5.71
N MET A 59 49.56 -10.80 -6.21
CA MET A 59 49.29 -12.12 -5.63
C MET A 59 50.55 -13.01 -5.75
N PHE A 60 50.53 -14.21 -5.14
CA PHE A 60 51.68 -15.13 -5.16
C PHE A 60 52.05 -15.65 -6.56
N THR A 61 51.14 -15.58 -7.54
CA THR A 61 51.35 -16.11 -8.92
C THR A 61 50.78 -15.21 -10.02
N ASP A 62 50.30 -14.02 -9.69
CA ASP A 62 49.57 -13.15 -10.62
C ASP A 62 49.72 -11.67 -10.20
N ILE A 63 49.73 -10.77 -11.18
CA ILE A 63 49.84 -9.31 -11.01
C ILE A 63 48.89 -8.62 -11.99
N GLY A 64 48.28 -7.51 -11.56
CA GLY A 64 47.26 -6.85 -12.37
C GLY A 64 46.48 -5.77 -11.64
N TYR A 65 45.26 -5.52 -12.11
CA TYR A 65 44.36 -4.53 -11.54
C TYR A 65 42.89 -4.91 -11.72
N PHE A 66 42.02 -4.40 -10.86
CA PHE A 66 40.58 -4.39 -11.10
C PHE A 66 40.16 -3.10 -11.79
N THR A 67 39.18 -3.20 -12.69
CA THR A 67 38.38 -2.06 -13.19
C THR A 67 36.95 -2.19 -12.72
N GLU A 68 36.29 -1.08 -12.41
CA GLU A 68 34.85 -1.06 -12.18
C GLU A 68 34.11 -1.01 -13.53
N GLU A 69 33.41 -2.10 -13.87
CA GLU A 69 32.36 -2.09 -14.91
C GLU A 69 31.08 -1.44 -14.33
N PRO A 70 30.11 -0.98 -15.15
CA PRO A 70 29.10 0.00 -14.74
C PRO A 70 28.44 -0.22 -13.38
N LEU A 71 28.81 0.63 -12.42
CA LEU A 71 28.25 0.79 -11.07
C LEU A 71 28.27 -0.46 -10.17
N GLY A 72 29.48 -0.83 -9.74
CA GLY A 72 29.71 -1.67 -8.57
C GLY A 72 30.11 -3.12 -8.84
N THR A 73 30.53 -3.44 -10.07
CA THR A 73 31.07 -4.76 -10.45
C THR A 73 32.55 -4.60 -10.79
N PHE A 74 33.44 -5.23 -10.02
CA PHE A 74 34.88 -5.17 -10.26
C PHE A 74 35.36 -6.37 -11.06
N LYS A 75 36.13 -6.10 -12.12
CA LYS A 75 36.66 -7.11 -13.04
C LYS A 75 38.18 -7.08 -13.01
N TYR A 76 38.79 -8.22 -12.70
CA TYR A 76 40.24 -8.37 -12.66
C TYR A 76 40.84 -8.56 -14.05
N HIS A 77 41.97 -7.88 -14.30
CA HIS A 77 42.78 -7.99 -15.51
C HIS A 77 44.20 -8.43 -15.12
N SER A 78 44.62 -9.63 -15.52
CA SER A 78 45.99 -10.11 -15.32
C SER A 78 46.93 -9.49 -16.34
N LEU A 79 48.12 -9.10 -15.89
CA LEU A 79 49.24 -8.65 -16.73
C LEU A 79 50.29 -9.75 -16.96
N VAL A 80 50.17 -10.93 -16.36
CA VAL A 80 51.13 -12.04 -16.57
C VAL A 80 51.29 -12.44 -18.05
N PRO A 81 50.24 -12.43 -18.91
CA PRO A 81 50.42 -12.69 -20.34
C PRO A 81 51.33 -11.67 -21.06
N GLN A 82 51.43 -10.44 -20.53
CA GLN A 82 52.19 -9.32 -21.09
C GLN A 82 53.66 -9.31 -20.63
N LEU A 83 54.02 -10.16 -19.66
CA LEU A 83 55.42 -10.37 -19.27
C LEU A 83 56.20 -11.10 -20.37
N PRO A 84 57.50 -10.78 -20.55
CA PRO A 84 58.43 -11.59 -21.33
C PRO A 84 58.37 -13.07 -20.92
N PRO A 85 58.49 -14.05 -21.84
CA PRO A 85 58.33 -15.47 -21.52
C PRO A 85 59.19 -15.98 -20.36
N SER A 86 60.42 -15.46 -20.23
CA SER A 86 61.37 -15.77 -19.14
C SER A 86 60.96 -15.25 -17.76
N LEU A 87 59.98 -14.33 -17.68
CA LEU A 87 59.51 -13.72 -16.43
C LEU A 87 58.07 -14.11 -16.08
N ARG A 88 57.42 -14.99 -16.85
CA ARG A 88 56.03 -15.41 -16.59
C ARG A 88 55.88 -16.24 -15.31
N GLU A 89 56.93 -16.96 -14.92
CA GLU A 89 57.05 -17.54 -13.57
C GLU A 89 57.52 -16.48 -12.58
N ILE A 90 56.69 -15.45 -12.34
CA ILE A 90 57.03 -14.28 -11.48
C ILE A 90 57.41 -14.63 -10.03
N GLY A 91 57.04 -15.82 -9.57
CA GLY A 91 57.19 -16.23 -8.18
C GLY A 91 56.39 -15.35 -7.21
N ALA A 92 56.76 -15.42 -5.93
CA ALA A 92 56.05 -14.72 -4.87
C ALA A 92 56.17 -13.20 -5.00
N VAL A 93 55.11 -12.55 -5.50
CA VAL A 93 54.97 -11.09 -5.43
C VAL A 93 54.32 -10.71 -4.08
N TRP A 94 54.78 -9.61 -3.51
CA TRP A 94 54.54 -9.22 -2.12
C TRP A 94 53.80 -7.88 -1.96
N GLY A 95 53.57 -7.16 -3.06
CA GLY A 95 52.81 -5.92 -3.08
C GLY A 95 53.06 -5.14 -4.37
N CYS A 96 52.45 -3.97 -4.49
CA CYS A 96 52.74 -3.00 -5.54
C CYS A 96 52.73 -1.56 -5.02
N ALA A 97 53.26 -0.64 -5.81
CA ALA A 97 53.30 0.80 -5.59
C ALA A 97 53.04 1.54 -6.91
N SER A 98 52.51 2.77 -6.84
CA SER A 98 52.21 3.61 -8.01
C SER A 98 52.98 4.93 -7.96
N VAL A 99 53.69 5.27 -9.03
CA VAL A 99 54.50 6.49 -9.13
C VAL A 99 54.30 7.11 -10.51
N GLY A 100 53.69 8.29 -10.57
CA GLY A 100 53.33 8.92 -11.86
C GLY A 100 52.26 8.11 -12.60
N SER A 101 52.61 7.63 -13.79
CA SER A 101 51.87 6.63 -14.59
C SER A 101 52.20 5.17 -14.21
N ASP A 102 53.31 4.96 -13.51
CA ASP A 102 54.01 3.68 -13.51
C ASP A 102 53.70 2.85 -12.26
N ILE A 103 53.67 1.53 -12.44
CA ILE A 103 53.35 0.58 -11.37
C ILE A 103 54.55 -0.33 -11.12
N TYR A 104 55.00 -0.36 -9.87
CA TYR A 104 56.08 -1.22 -9.41
C TYR A 104 55.51 -2.41 -8.65
N PHE A 105 55.88 -3.63 -9.03
CA PHE A 105 55.52 -4.88 -8.36
C PHE A 105 56.75 -5.48 -7.67
N PHE A 106 56.61 -5.81 -6.39
CA PHE A 106 57.71 -6.30 -5.55
C PHE A 106 57.77 -7.82 -5.58
N GLY A 107 58.65 -8.37 -6.43
CA GLY A 107 58.96 -9.80 -6.44
C GLY A 107 59.80 -10.22 -5.24
N LYS A 108 60.30 -11.46 -5.28
CA LYS A 108 61.18 -12.02 -4.25
C LYS A 108 62.58 -11.39 -4.26
N ASP A 109 63.16 -11.24 -5.45
CA ASP A 109 64.56 -10.92 -5.73
C ASP A 109 64.71 -9.93 -6.90
N GLN A 110 63.59 -9.37 -7.36
CA GLN A 110 63.52 -8.38 -8.44
C GLN A 110 62.32 -7.45 -8.27
N LEU A 111 62.47 -6.23 -8.77
CA LEU A 111 61.43 -5.21 -8.87
C LEU A 111 60.97 -5.12 -10.33
N LEU A 112 59.68 -5.35 -10.58
CA LEU A 112 59.08 -5.27 -11.92
C LEU A 112 58.36 -3.93 -12.07
N ARG A 113 58.84 -3.07 -12.98
CA ARG A 113 58.20 -1.81 -13.37
C ARG A 113 57.30 -2.03 -14.59
N TRP A 114 56.10 -1.47 -14.55
CA TRP A 114 55.16 -1.38 -15.67
C TRP A 114 54.96 0.09 -16.04
N ASP A 115 55.33 0.47 -17.26
CA ASP A 115 55.28 1.85 -17.78
C ASP A 115 53.99 2.17 -18.58
N GLY A 116 53.04 1.23 -18.59
CA GLY A 116 51.82 1.33 -19.39
C GLY A 116 51.88 0.60 -20.74
N GLN A 117 53.07 0.22 -21.21
CA GLN A 117 53.26 -0.54 -22.46
C GLN A 117 54.11 -1.80 -22.29
N ALA A 118 55.13 -1.76 -21.44
CA ALA A 118 56.12 -2.81 -21.27
C ALA A 118 56.50 -3.05 -19.80
N PHE A 119 57.10 -4.22 -19.54
CA PHE A 119 57.70 -4.56 -18.26
C PHE A 119 59.22 -4.40 -18.29
N GLN A 120 59.77 -3.73 -17.28
CA GLN A 120 61.20 -3.58 -17.04
C GLN A 120 61.54 -4.25 -15.69
N ALA A 121 62.51 -5.15 -15.66
CA ALA A 121 62.92 -5.86 -14.44
C ALA A 121 64.25 -5.30 -13.90
N THR A 122 64.31 -4.97 -12.61
CA THR A 122 65.53 -4.55 -11.91
C THR A 122 65.86 -5.57 -10.81
N PRO A 123 67.01 -6.25 -10.83
CA PRO A 123 67.36 -7.23 -9.82
C PRO A 123 67.68 -6.57 -8.47
N PHE A 124 67.13 -7.12 -7.39
CA PHE A 124 67.42 -6.80 -6.00
C PHE A 124 67.52 -8.13 -5.22
N PRO A 125 68.60 -8.90 -5.43
CA PRO A 125 68.75 -10.23 -4.81
C PRO A 125 68.87 -10.08 -3.30
N THR A 126 67.96 -10.73 -2.56
CA THR A 126 67.91 -10.59 -1.10
C THR A 126 67.36 -11.84 -0.42
N SER A 127 67.68 -11.99 0.87
CA SER A 127 67.19 -13.08 1.73
C SER A 127 65.83 -12.78 2.39
N LEU A 128 65.37 -11.52 2.37
CA LEU A 128 64.11 -11.08 2.99
C LEU A 128 63.10 -10.54 1.97
N ARG A 129 61.83 -10.56 2.33
CA ARG A 129 60.74 -9.98 1.53
C ARG A 129 60.94 -8.48 1.32
N LEU A 130 61.09 -8.04 0.06
CA LEU A 130 60.86 -6.65 -0.33
C LEU A 130 59.38 -6.28 -0.15
N SER A 131 59.09 -5.08 0.34
CA SER A 131 57.72 -4.56 0.51
C SER A 131 57.67 -3.06 0.24
N PRO A 132 56.56 -2.55 -0.33
CA PRO A 132 56.32 -1.11 -0.41
C PRO A 132 56.13 -0.52 0.99
N LEU A 133 56.70 0.67 1.18
CA LEU A 133 56.48 1.59 2.29
C LEU A 133 55.93 2.89 1.68
N LYS A 134 55.04 3.60 2.37
CA LYS A 134 54.38 4.82 1.85
C LYS A 134 54.49 5.97 2.86
N ILE A 135 54.78 7.18 2.38
CA ILE A 135 54.82 8.43 3.16
C ILE A 135 54.14 9.53 2.34
N GLY A 136 52.99 10.05 2.77
CA GLY A 136 52.18 10.92 1.91
C GLY A 136 51.88 10.24 0.57
N ASP A 137 52.18 10.87 -0.56
CA ASP A 137 52.12 10.23 -1.90
C ASP A 137 53.46 9.61 -2.37
N GLU A 138 54.51 9.62 -1.55
CA GLU A 138 55.80 8.99 -1.88
C GLU A 138 55.79 7.49 -1.56
N PHE A 139 56.22 6.66 -2.51
CA PHE A 139 56.50 5.24 -2.29
C PHE A 139 57.99 4.95 -2.16
N TRP A 140 58.31 4.05 -1.24
CA TRP A 140 59.65 3.69 -0.79
C TRP A 140 59.74 2.17 -0.60
N PHE A 141 60.95 1.62 -0.42
CA PHE A 141 61.16 0.26 0.08
C PHE A 141 62.50 0.12 0.79
N HIS A 142 62.61 -0.87 1.67
CA HIS A 142 63.85 -1.20 2.38
C HIS A 142 64.50 -2.45 1.79
N HIS A 143 65.79 -2.36 1.45
CA HIS A 143 66.64 -3.49 1.08
C HIS A 143 67.78 -3.59 2.10
N LEU A 144 67.76 -4.64 2.92
CA LEU A 144 68.54 -4.75 4.17
C LEU A 144 70.05 -4.51 4.00
N GLU A 145 70.61 -4.89 2.85
CA GLU A 145 72.07 -4.88 2.62
C GLU A 145 72.59 -3.55 2.06
N THR A 146 71.74 -2.74 1.41
CA THR A 146 72.16 -1.49 0.76
C THR A 146 71.45 -0.24 1.29
N GLY A 147 70.20 -0.38 1.75
CA GLY A 147 69.48 0.66 2.49
C GLY A 147 68.05 0.92 1.99
N LEU A 148 67.58 2.15 2.22
CA LEU A 148 66.24 2.59 1.90
C LEU A 148 66.20 3.34 0.56
N TYR A 149 65.33 2.88 -0.32
CA TYR A 149 65.11 3.42 -1.67
C TYR A 149 63.79 4.17 -1.74
N ARG A 150 63.80 5.29 -2.46
CA ARG A 150 62.62 6.01 -2.94
C ARG A 150 62.30 5.52 -4.35
N LEU A 151 61.03 5.29 -4.68
CA LEU A 151 60.59 5.07 -6.06
C LEU A 151 60.34 6.40 -6.77
N THR A 152 60.81 6.51 -8.01
CA THR A 152 60.67 7.70 -8.87
C THR A 152 60.35 7.28 -10.30
N GLU A 153 59.89 8.20 -11.15
CA GLU A 153 59.69 7.94 -12.59
C GLU A 153 61.01 7.60 -13.33
N ALA A 154 62.18 7.91 -12.74
CA ALA A 154 63.48 7.47 -13.24
C ALA A 154 63.89 6.06 -12.77
N GLY A 155 63.16 5.46 -11.82
CA GLY A 155 63.51 4.18 -11.19
C GLY A 155 63.70 4.27 -9.66
N PRO A 156 64.21 3.20 -9.03
CA PRO A 156 64.49 3.15 -7.60
C PRO A 156 65.79 3.90 -7.25
N GLN A 157 65.69 4.95 -6.44
CA GLN A 157 66.81 5.79 -6.01
C GLN A 157 67.18 5.51 -4.55
N LEU A 158 68.40 5.01 -4.30
CA LEU A 158 68.93 4.88 -2.94
C LEU A 158 68.98 6.26 -2.28
N SER A 159 68.33 6.38 -1.12
CA SER A 159 68.10 7.66 -0.45
C SER A 159 68.69 7.69 0.96
N VAL A 160 68.78 6.53 1.63
CA VAL A 160 69.47 6.38 2.92
C VAL A 160 70.26 5.05 2.89
N PRO A 161 71.58 5.04 3.11
CA PRO A 161 72.37 3.80 3.10
C PRO A 161 72.12 2.93 4.33
N ALA A 162 72.27 1.61 4.21
CA ALA A 162 72.06 0.66 5.32
C ALA A 162 72.91 0.98 6.57
N SER A 163 74.09 1.58 6.39
CA SER A 163 74.96 2.05 7.49
C SER A 163 74.33 3.10 8.41
N GLN A 164 73.26 3.77 7.98
CA GLN A 164 72.48 4.72 8.79
C GLN A 164 71.16 4.13 9.31
N LEU A 165 70.80 2.91 8.91
CA LEU A 165 69.53 2.26 9.27
C LEU A 165 69.71 1.08 10.25
N GLY A 166 70.95 0.59 10.37
CA GLY A 166 71.24 -0.63 11.11
C GLY A 166 70.72 -1.89 10.41
N THR A 167 70.82 -3.04 11.09
CA THR A 167 70.47 -4.35 10.53
C THR A 167 69.00 -4.74 10.74
N LYS A 168 68.11 -3.75 10.92
CA LYS A 168 66.73 -3.96 11.38
C LYS A 168 65.73 -3.87 10.21
N LEU A 169 64.67 -4.69 10.27
CA LEU A 169 63.59 -4.59 9.30
C LEU A 169 62.71 -3.37 9.61
N ILE A 170 62.80 -2.35 8.75
CA ILE A 170 61.86 -1.24 8.70
C ILE A 170 60.51 -1.76 8.21
N ILE A 171 59.45 -1.47 8.98
CA ILE A 171 58.07 -1.93 8.73
C ILE A 171 57.15 -0.74 8.40
N GLY A 172 57.53 0.47 8.81
CA GLY A 172 56.87 1.71 8.44
C GLY A 172 57.82 2.90 8.37
N LEU A 173 57.35 3.98 7.76
CA LEU A 173 58.08 5.24 7.60
C LEU A 173 57.11 6.40 7.82
N ILE A 174 57.60 7.45 8.47
CA ILE A 174 56.92 8.72 8.72
C ILE A 174 57.93 9.86 8.60
N ARG A 175 57.46 11.11 8.50
CA ARG A 175 58.31 12.29 8.31
C ARG A 175 57.87 13.42 9.24
N ASP A 176 58.80 13.97 10.02
CA ASP A 176 58.60 15.15 10.86
C ASP A 176 59.41 16.35 10.32
N GLU A 177 59.40 17.48 11.04
CA GLU A 177 60.23 18.66 10.70
C GLU A 177 61.74 18.38 10.81
N SER A 178 62.14 17.35 11.57
CA SER A 178 63.54 16.96 11.77
C SER A 178 64.05 15.98 10.71
N GLY A 179 63.17 15.32 9.96
CA GLY A 179 63.50 14.47 8.81
C GLY A 179 62.67 13.20 8.71
N LEU A 180 63.34 12.09 8.43
CA LEU A 180 62.72 10.77 8.27
C LEU A 180 62.75 10.02 9.60
N ILE A 181 61.64 9.39 9.98
CA ILE A 181 61.54 8.48 11.12
C ILE A 181 61.17 7.09 10.59
N THR A 182 61.86 6.07 11.07
CA THR A 182 61.62 4.66 10.75
C THR A 182 60.85 3.98 11.88
N ILE A 183 59.89 3.13 11.51
CA ILE A 183 59.10 2.31 12.45
C ILE A 183 59.62 0.87 12.36
N SER A 184 60.07 0.34 13.49
CA SER A 184 60.63 -1.01 13.63
C SER A 184 59.98 -1.77 14.79
N ASN A 185 60.37 -3.02 15.01
CA ASN A 185 59.98 -3.75 16.22
C ASN A 185 60.61 -3.17 17.51
N GLU A 186 61.65 -2.35 17.42
CA GLU A 186 62.37 -1.85 18.60
C GLU A 186 61.93 -0.44 19.01
N GLY A 187 61.20 0.27 18.15
CA GLY A 187 60.68 1.62 18.39
C GLY A 187 60.71 2.50 17.14
N LEU A 188 60.57 3.81 17.37
CA LEU A 188 60.76 4.89 16.39
C LEU A 188 62.23 5.35 16.40
N ILE A 189 62.91 5.27 15.25
CA ILE A 189 64.35 5.53 15.12
C ILE A 189 64.58 6.49 13.93
N ARG A 190 65.33 7.60 14.10
CA ARG A 190 65.77 8.40 12.93
C ARG A 190 67.04 7.81 12.32
N PRO A 191 67.22 7.84 10.99
CA PRO A 191 68.46 7.38 10.36
C PRO A 191 69.69 8.09 10.92
N GLY A 192 70.70 7.30 11.30
CA GLY A 192 71.92 7.77 11.96
C GLY A 192 71.87 7.74 13.49
N GLU A 193 70.70 7.64 14.13
CA GLU A 193 70.59 7.44 15.58
C GLU A 193 70.82 5.95 15.95
N PRO A 194 71.60 5.64 17.01
CA PRO A 194 71.93 4.27 17.38
C PRO A 194 70.83 3.55 18.20
N ALA A 195 69.77 4.26 18.59
CA ALA A 195 68.70 3.75 19.46
C ALA A 195 67.37 4.48 19.16
N PRO A 196 66.22 3.90 19.54
CA PRO A 196 64.92 4.58 19.40
C PRO A 196 64.78 5.78 20.34
N PHE A 197 64.17 6.86 19.86
CA PHE A 197 63.80 8.02 20.68
C PHE A 197 62.43 7.87 21.36
N SER A 198 61.66 6.84 20.96
CA SER A 198 60.35 6.54 21.54
C SER A 198 60.42 6.04 22.98
N SER A 199 59.32 6.18 23.71
CA SER A 199 59.22 5.83 25.13
C SER A 199 59.51 4.34 25.37
N GLU A 200 60.16 4.02 26.49
CA GLU A 200 60.51 2.63 26.83
C GLU A 200 59.28 1.70 26.83
N ARG A 201 58.12 2.19 27.30
CA ARG A 201 56.84 1.46 27.26
C ARG A 201 56.45 1.05 25.84
N LEU A 202 56.66 1.92 24.84
CA LEU A 202 56.42 1.57 23.44
C LEU A 202 57.47 0.58 22.93
N ASN A 203 58.75 0.83 23.22
CA ASN A 203 59.87 0.00 22.73
C ASN A 203 59.76 -1.46 23.23
N GLN A 204 59.50 -1.65 24.53
CA GLN A 204 59.27 -2.97 25.13
C GLN A 204 58.06 -3.67 24.48
N TYR A 205 56.94 -2.96 24.33
CA TYR A 205 55.70 -3.52 23.78
C TYR A 205 55.85 -3.93 22.30
N LEU A 206 56.46 -3.08 21.45
CA LEU A 206 56.71 -3.41 20.04
C LEU A 206 57.72 -4.57 19.92
N THR A 207 58.70 -4.66 20.82
CA THR A 207 59.68 -5.76 20.82
C THR A 207 59.00 -7.09 21.17
N GLN A 208 58.10 -7.08 22.16
CA GLN A 208 57.36 -8.25 22.62
C GLN A 208 56.30 -8.74 21.60
N HIS A 209 55.54 -7.81 21.00
CA HIS A 209 54.37 -8.14 20.18
C HIS A 209 54.58 -8.11 18.67
N ARG A 210 55.68 -7.46 18.23
CA ARG A 210 56.12 -7.24 16.83
C ARG A 210 55.12 -6.47 15.97
N VAL A 211 55.60 -5.45 15.26
CA VAL A 211 54.79 -4.65 14.32
C VAL A 211 54.37 -5.53 13.14
N SER A 212 53.10 -5.43 12.75
CA SER A 212 52.52 -6.12 11.60
C SER A 212 51.97 -5.17 10.53
N ALA A 213 51.46 -4.01 10.95
CA ALA A 213 50.93 -2.94 10.12
C ALA A 213 51.07 -1.58 10.85
N PHE A 214 51.03 -0.47 10.11
CA PHE A 214 50.96 0.87 10.70
C PHE A 214 50.09 1.78 9.81
N THR A 215 49.57 2.87 10.39
CA THR A 215 49.09 4.02 9.63
C THR A 215 49.31 5.32 10.42
N GLU A 216 49.52 6.42 9.71
CA GLU A 216 49.65 7.76 10.28
C GLU A 216 48.29 8.48 10.19
N LEU A 217 47.88 9.10 11.29
CA LEU A 217 46.56 9.69 11.46
C LEU A 217 46.60 11.19 11.17
N PRO A 218 45.51 11.84 10.72
CA PRO A 218 45.53 13.26 10.34
C PRO A 218 45.90 14.25 11.46
N ASN A 219 45.93 13.79 12.71
CA ASN A 219 46.36 14.54 13.89
C ASN A 219 47.84 14.32 14.27
N GLY A 220 48.62 13.60 13.46
CA GLY A 220 50.03 13.27 13.74
C GLY A 220 50.23 12.17 14.79
N ASN A 221 49.19 11.41 15.12
CA ASN A 221 49.31 10.19 15.92
C ASN A 221 49.53 8.96 15.02
N LEU A 222 50.11 7.91 15.58
CA LEU A 222 50.50 6.68 14.91
C LEU A 222 49.64 5.53 15.44
N ALA A 223 48.90 4.86 14.55
CA ALA A 223 48.21 3.62 14.85
C ALA A 223 49.11 2.45 14.41
N ILE A 224 49.61 1.68 15.38
CA ILE A 224 50.61 0.61 15.17
C ILE A 224 49.97 -0.73 15.53
N GLY A 225 49.74 -1.56 14.53
CA GLY A 225 49.19 -2.91 14.66
C GLY A 225 50.29 -3.93 14.92
N THR A 226 49.99 -4.94 15.72
CA THR A 226 50.95 -5.98 16.10
C THR A 226 50.48 -7.40 15.80
N VAL A 227 51.40 -8.37 15.85
CA VAL A 227 51.12 -9.79 15.58
C VAL A 227 50.37 -10.46 16.74
N SER A 228 50.59 -10.04 18.00
CA SER A 228 50.00 -10.70 19.18
C SER A 228 49.52 -9.74 20.29
N GLY A 229 49.78 -8.44 20.17
CA GLY A 229 49.44 -7.45 21.18
C GLY A 229 48.07 -6.80 20.95
N GLY A 230 47.57 -6.76 19.72
CA GLY A 230 46.49 -5.87 19.30
C GLY A 230 47.04 -4.57 18.68
N LEU A 231 46.44 -3.43 19.00
CA LEU A 231 46.68 -2.12 18.40
C LEU A 231 47.20 -1.11 19.44
N VAL A 232 48.20 -0.32 19.07
CA VAL A 232 48.70 0.81 19.89
C VAL A 232 48.42 2.12 19.17
N LEU A 233 47.92 3.11 19.91
CA LEU A 233 47.94 4.52 19.52
C LEU A 233 49.12 5.18 20.24
N ALA A 234 50.04 5.77 19.48
CA ALA A 234 51.17 6.56 19.98
C ALA A 234 51.16 7.95 19.35
N ASN A 235 51.87 8.92 19.95
CA ASN A 235 52.13 10.21 19.29
C ASN A 235 53.42 10.17 18.45
N HIS A 236 53.67 11.21 17.65
CA HIS A 236 54.92 11.35 16.86
C HIS A 236 56.20 11.31 17.72
N SER A 237 56.13 11.73 18.99
CA SER A 237 57.24 11.63 19.95
C SER A 237 57.39 10.23 20.60
N GLY A 238 56.66 9.22 20.12
CA GLY A 238 56.79 7.82 20.57
C GLY A 238 56.27 7.53 21.98
N GLY A 239 55.45 8.40 22.56
CA GLY A 239 54.69 8.16 23.78
C GLY A 239 53.39 7.40 23.49
N VAL A 240 53.08 6.39 24.32
CA VAL A 240 51.83 5.61 24.21
C VAL A 240 50.64 6.45 24.68
N ILE A 241 49.64 6.63 23.81
CA ILE A 241 48.35 7.27 24.14
C ILE A 241 47.36 6.22 24.63
N ARG A 242 47.21 5.11 23.90
CA ARG A 242 46.23 4.05 24.18
C ARG A 242 46.71 2.71 23.65
N ILE A 243 46.29 1.62 24.29
CA ILE A 243 46.46 0.26 23.78
C ILE A 243 45.08 -0.40 23.76
N TRP A 244 44.77 -1.07 22.66
CA TRP A 244 43.66 -2.03 22.56
C TRP A 244 44.28 -3.43 22.46
N ALA A 245 44.06 -4.25 23.48
CA ALA A 245 44.75 -5.53 23.64
C ALA A 245 43.92 -6.76 23.23
N ASP A 246 42.59 -6.65 23.19
CA ASP A 246 41.64 -7.76 23.02
C ASP A 246 40.20 -7.28 22.78
N THR A 247 39.25 -8.23 22.78
CA THR A 247 37.80 -8.01 22.68
C THR A 247 37.21 -7.23 23.84
N GLY A 248 37.81 -7.29 25.04
CA GLY A 248 37.42 -6.45 26.18
C GLY A 248 37.77 -4.97 25.96
N SER A 249 38.82 -4.69 25.19
CA SER A 249 39.15 -3.32 24.78
C SER A 249 38.39 -2.81 23.55
N GLY A 250 37.74 -3.69 22.79
CA GLY A 250 36.97 -3.36 21.57
C GLY A 250 37.58 -3.81 20.24
N LEU A 251 38.66 -4.60 20.23
CA LEU A 251 39.20 -5.23 19.00
C LEU A 251 38.64 -6.65 18.81
N PRO A 252 38.26 -7.07 17.60
CA PRO A 252 37.79 -8.45 17.37
C PRO A 252 38.91 -9.50 17.52
N GLY A 253 40.19 -9.11 17.50
CA GLY A 253 41.31 -10.03 17.65
C GLY A 253 42.65 -9.33 17.92
N ARG A 254 43.65 -10.12 18.34
CA ARG A 254 44.98 -9.64 18.76
C ARG A 254 46.04 -9.58 17.65
N GLU A 255 45.81 -10.27 16.54
CA GLU A 255 46.64 -10.17 15.34
C GLU A 255 46.01 -9.13 14.41
N ILE A 256 46.75 -8.04 14.15
CA ILE A 256 46.35 -7.01 13.18
C ILE A 256 47.01 -7.33 11.84
N THR A 257 46.23 -7.53 10.78
CA THR A 257 46.76 -7.88 9.44
C THR A 257 47.03 -6.66 8.57
N SER A 258 46.24 -5.59 8.75
CA SER A 258 46.33 -4.35 7.98
C SER A 258 45.68 -3.19 8.74
N LEU A 259 46.14 -1.97 8.44
CA LEU A 259 45.63 -0.71 8.97
C LEU A 259 45.63 0.34 7.85
N THR A 260 44.64 1.22 7.89
CA THR A 260 44.50 2.39 7.03
C THR A 260 43.69 3.46 7.75
N THR A 261 43.62 4.67 7.20
CA THR A 261 42.70 5.71 7.64
C THR A 261 41.48 5.78 6.73
N ASP A 262 40.32 6.07 7.30
CA ASP A 262 39.12 6.39 6.54
C ASP A 262 39.02 7.90 6.23
N THR A 263 38.01 8.30 5.45
CA THR A 263 37.77 9.70 5.04
C THR A 263 37.43 10.65 6.20
N SER A 264 37.09 10.11 7.38
CA SER A 264 36.90 10.85 8.64
C SER A 264 38.22 11.00 9.41
N GLY A 265 39.28 10.31 8.99
CA GLY A 265 40.55 10.23 9.69
C GLY A 265 40.61 9.17 10.79
N GLU A 266 39.59 8.31 10.89
CA GLU A 266 39.50 7.27 11.93
C GLU A 266 40.27 6.00 11.52
N ILE A 267 40.57 5.14 12.51
CA ILE A 267 41.39 3.94 12.31
C ILE A 267 40.52 2.84 11.73
N LEU A 268 40.83 2.40 10.51
CA LEU A 268 40.18 1.27 9.85
C LEU A 268 41.19 0.12 9.72
N GLY A 269 40.83 -1.08 10.16
CA GLY A 269 41.78 -2.19 10.26
C GLY A 269 41.17 -3.58 10.11
N THR A 270 42.03 -4.59 9.98
CA THR A 270 41.62 -6.00 9.87
C THR A 270 42.41 -6.93 10.78
N THR A 271 41.79 -8.06 11.11
CA THR A 271 42.41 -9.26 11.69
C THR A 271 42.34 -10.40 10.64
N PRO A 272 42.87 -11.60 10.90
CA PRO A 272 42.77 -12.73 9.95
C PRO A 272 41.33 -13.22 9.66
N THR A 273 40.35 -12.78 10.46
CA THR A 273 38.93 -13.20 10.39
C THR A 273 37.96 -12.04 10.17
N ASP A 274 38.26 -10.85 10.70
CA ASP A 274 37.31 -9.74 10.85
C ASP A 274 37.91 -8.39 10.42
N PHE A 275 37.08 -7.36 10.42
CA PHE A 275 37.51 -5.96 10.31
C PHE A 275 37.00 -5.15 11.51
N PHE A 276 37.65 -4.02 11.78
CA PHE A 276 37.29 -3.12 12.87
C PHE A 276 37.47 -1.66 12.46
N HIS A 277 36.74 -0.79 13.16
CA HIS A 277 36.82 0.66 13.04
C HIS A 277 36.91 1.23 14.45
N LEU A 278 37.83 2.18 14.68
CA LEU A 278 38.12 2.76 16.00
C LEU A 278 38.44 4.27 15.89
N PRO A 279 37.99 5.10 16.86
CA PRO A 279 38.21 6.54 16.82
C PRO A 279 39.69 6.89 16.97
N ALA A 280 40.24 7.62 16.00
CA ALA A 280 41.66 7.96 15.90
C ALA A 280 42.19 8.93 16.97
N THR A 281 41.31 9.65 17.66
CA THR A 281 41.73 10.71 18.60
C THR A 281 41.81 10.24 20.05
N GLY A 282 41.14 9.14 20.40
CA GLY A 282 41.05 8.65 21.78
C GLY A 282 40.28 9.55 22.75
N GLU A 283 39.60 10.60 22.25
CA GLU A 283 38.95 11.64 23.07
C GLU A 283 37.64 11.18 23.72
N SER A 284 37.06 10.10 23.20
CA SER A 284 35.94 9.37 23.78
C SER A 284 36.39 8.10 24.51
N THR A 285 36.00 7.97 25.79
CA THR A 285 36.16 6.72 26.55
C THR A 285 34.80 6.24 27.03
N VAL A 286 34.42 5.03 26.62
CA VAL A 286 33.24 4.32 27.12
C VAL A 286 33.66 3.43 28.29
N PHE A 287 32.87 3.42 29.35
CA PHE A 287 32.97 2.50 30.48
C PHE A 287 31.69 1.68 30.56
N ASN A 288 31.80 0.35 30.55
CA ASN A 288 30.66 -0.57 30.64
C ASN A 288 31.03 -1.82 31.48
N ALA A 289 30.37 -2.96 31.25
CA ALA A 289 30.62 -4.23 31.97
C ALA A 289 32.09 -4.68 31.92
N LEU A 290 32.79 -4.37 30.82
CA LEU A 290 34.21 -4.68 30.62
C LEU A 290 35.13 -3.82 31.49
N ASN A 291 34.61 -2.71 32.03
CA ASN A 291 35.29 -1.79 32.95
C ASN A 291 34.68 -1.80 34.36
N GLY A 292 33.91 -2.83 34.73
CA GLY A 292 33.36 -3.03 36.08
C GLY A 292 31.97 -2.46 36.37
N LEU A 293 31.44 -1.57 35.52
CA LEU A 293 30.02 -1.16 35.58
C LEU A 293 29.15 -2.27 34.99
N LYS A 294 28.50 -3.10 35.82
CA LYS A 294 27.84 -4.38 35.42
C LYS A 294 26.61 -4.28 34.48
N GLY A 295 26.66 -3.50 33.40
CA GLY A 295 25.59 -3.30 32.42
C GLY A 295 24.37 -2.55 32.97
N GLN A 296 24.49 -1.92 34.13
CA GLN A 296 23.39 -1.22 34.82
C GLN A 296 23.21 0.20 34.29
N ALA A 297 21.98 0.70 34.40
CA ALA A 297 21.69 2.09 34.11
C ALA A 297 22.33 3.01 35.16
N VAL A 298 22.93 4.08 34.67
CA VAL A 298 23.60 5.11 35.48
C VAL A 298 22.57 6.19 35.81
N ASN A 299 22.17 6.25 37.07
CA ASN A 299 21.19 7.20 37.59
C ASN A 299 21.79 8.59 37.72
N ASP A 300 22.99 8.69 38.30
CA ASP A 300 23.67 9.97 38.54
C ASP A 300 25.21 9.85 38.58
N LEU A 301 25.90 10.96 38.32
CA LEU A 301 27.37 11.05 38.25
C LEU A 301 27.88 12.29 39.00
N VAL A 302 28.69 12.06 40.04
CA VAL A 302 29.29 13.15 40.84
C VAL A 302 30.77 12.89 41.10
N PHE A 303 31.55 13.97 41.13
CA PHE A 303 32.92 13.93 41.64
C PHE A 303 32.90 14.22 43.14
N TRP A 304 33.51 13.33 43.92
CA TRP A 304 33.65 13.49 45.37
C TRP A 304 35.08 13.13 45.76
N ARG A 305 35.74 14.02 46.52
CA ARG A 305 37.18 13.92 46.86
C ARG A 305 38.07 13.64 45.63
N SER A 306 37.78 14.33 44.52
CA SER A 306 38.43 14.18 43.20
C SER A 306 38.31 12.80 42.54
N THR A 307 37.38 11.95 42.98
CA THR A 307 37.08 10.66 42.35
C THR A 307 35.64 10.63 41.81
N LEU A 308 35.46 10.13 40.58
CA LEU A 308 34.13 9.96 39.99
C LEU A 308 33.38 8.81 40.68
N HIS A 309 32.17 9.11 41.14
CA HIS A 309 31.21 8.15 41.67
C HIS A 309 29.98 8.10 40.76
N ALA A 310 29.50 6.90 40.48
CA ALA A 310 28.35 6.61 39.64
C ALA A 310 27.26 5.89 40.45
N ALA A 311 26.09 6.49 40.58
CA ALA A 311 24.92 5.82 41.14
C ALA A 311 24.27 4.96 40.06
N THR A 312 23.95 3.71 40.40
CA THR A 312 23.26 2.77 39.52
C THR A 312 22.08 2.13 40.25
N ASP A 313 21.25 1.40 39.50
CA ASP A 313 20.11 0.67 40.08
C ASP A 313 20.51 -0.50 41.02
N ASP A 314 21.81 -0.88 41.05
CA ASP A 314 22.41 -1.91 41.92
C ASP A 314 23.37 -1.32 42.98
N GLY A 315 23.33 0.01 43.20
CA GLY A 315 24.19 0.73 44.16
C GLY A 315 25.23 1.64 43.52
N ILE A 316 26.17 2.14 44.33
CA ILE A 316 27.15 3.16 43.92
C ILE A 316 28.52 2.53 43.60
N TYR A 317 29.10 2.96 42.48
CA TYR A 317 30.41 2.54 41.99
C TYR A 317 31.39 3.73 42.01
N ARG A 318 32.68 3.48 42.28
CA ARG A 318 33.77 4.46 42.26
C ARG A 318 34.76 4.14 41.14
N LEU A 319 35.24 5.14 40.41
CA LEU A 319 36.27 4.98 39.38
C LEU A 319 37.66 4.93 40.01
N ASP A 320 38.31 3.76 39.98
CA ASP A 320 39.69 3.55 40.42
C ASP A 320 40.64 3.35 39.23
N THR A 321 41.88 3.81 39.36
CA THR A 321 42.93 3.58 38.34
C THR A 321 43.79 2.39 38.76
N SER A 322 43.90 1.36 37.92
CA SER A 322 44.75 0.19 38.18
C SER A 322 46.24 0.54 38.16
N ALA A 323 47.08 -0.31 38.75
CA ALA A 323 48.54 -0.17 38.72
C ALA A 323 49.15 -0.23 37.30
N GLU A 324 48.39 -0.71 36.30
CA GLU A 324 48.79 -0.74 34.87
C GLU A 324 48.34 0.51 34.11
N GLY A 325 47.61 1.42 34.78
CA GLY A 325 47.05 2.64 34.20
C GLY A 325 45.66 2.47 33.57
N VAL A 326 44.95 1.38 33.88
CA VAL A 326 43.60 1.12 33.33
C VAL A 326 42.54 1.55 34.35
N ALA A 327 41.69 2.50 33.98
CA ALA A 327 40.61 2.97 34.84
C ALA A 327 39.42 2.00 34.82
N GLN A 328 38.93 1.60 36.00
CA GLN A 328 37.87 0.62 36.22
C GLN A 328 36.95 1.06 37.36
N PHE A 329 35.66 0.80 37.23
CA PHE A 329 34.67 1.06 38.29
C PHE A 329 34.58 -0.12 39.27
N GLN A 330 34.73 0.16 40.56
CA GLN A 330 34.54 -0.79 41.65
C GLN A 330 33.27 -0.45 42.44
N ALA A 331 32.46 -1.45 42.79
CA ALA A 331 31.29 -1.24 43.64
C ALA A 331 31.71 -0.87 45.07
N VAL A 332 31.09 0.16 45.67
CA VAL A 332 31.35 0.59 47.04
C VAL A 332 30.47 -0.23 48.00
N PRO A 333 31.00 -1.19 48.79
CA PRO A 333 30.14 -2.19 49.46
C PRO A 333 29.22 -1.62 50.54
N SER A 334 29.58 -0.49 51.15
CA SER A 334 28.74 0.26 52.10
C SER A 334 27.60 1.05 51.44
N LEU A 335 27.53 1.06 50.10
CA LEU A 335 26.56 1.79 49.27
C LEU A 335 25.88 0.88 48.24
N ALA A 336 25.61 -0.37 48.60
CA ALA A 336 24.86 -1.35 47.79
C ALA A 336 23.33 -1.08 47.75
N VAL A 337 22.92 0.20 47.66
CA VAL A 337 21.51 0.63 47.63
C VAL A 337 21.30 1.60 46.47
N SER A 338 20.31 1.31 45.62
CA SER A 338 19.94 2.17 44.50
C SER A 338 19.69 3.61 44.95
N SER A 339 20.39 4.54 44.30
CA SER A 339 20.30 5.99 44.55
C SER A 339 19.94 6.68 43.24
N GLY A 340 19.00 7.63 43.30
CA GLY A 340 18.51 8.38 42.14
C GLY A 340 19.26 9.68 41.86
N HIS A 341 19.84 10.31 42.90
CA HIS A 341 20.60 11.55 42.81
C HIS A 341 21.59 11.64 43.98
N MET A 342 22.82 12.10 43.71
CA MET A 342 23.87 12.31 44.71
C MET A 342 24.22 13.79 44.82
N LEU A 343 24.58 14.25 46.00
CA LEU A 343 25.10 15.61 46.22
C LEU A 343 26.40 15.53 47.04
N PRO A 344 27.57 15.85 46.45
CA PRO A 344 28.82 15.91 47.18
C PRO A 344 28.86 17.13 48.11
N CYS A 345 29.34 16.90 49.34
CA CYS A 345 29.71 17.89 50.33
C CYS A 345 31.18 17.67 50.73
N ASP A 346 31.83 18.68 51.31
CA ASP A 346 33.27 18.66 51.65
C ASP A 346 33.67 17.42 52.48
N ASP A 347 32.81 17.02 53.41
CA ASP A 347 33.04 15.93 54.36
C ASP A 347 32.18 14.67 54.14
N GLY A 348 31.33 14.64 53.11
CA GLY A 348 30.44 13.49 52.85
C GLY A 348 29.59 13.60 51.58
N LEU A 349 28.64 12.67 51.43
CA LEU A 349 27.69 12.61 50.31
C LEU A 349 26.25 12.55 50.86
N LEU A 350 25.35 13.37 50.30
CA LEU A 350 23.90 13.21 50.46
C LEU A 350 23.36 12.35 49.33
N LEU A 351 22.61 11.30 49.66
CA LEU A 351 22.15 10.26 48.73
C LEU A 351 20.63 10.20 48.71
N SER A 352 20.03 10.52 47.58
CA SER A 352 18.57 10.51 47.37
C SER A 352 18.13 9.12 46.91
N ARG A 353 17.21 8.48 47.62
CA ARG A 353 16.72 7.13 47.29
C ARG A 353 15.22 6.96 47.55
N PHE A 354 14.71 5.79 47.20
CA PHE A 354 13.40 5.36 47.68
C PHE A 354 13.41 5.28 49.21
N GLY A 355 12.41 5.89 49.86
CA GLY A 355 12.29 5.93 51.31
C GLY A 355 13.16 6.96 52.03
N GLY A 356 13.79 7.92 51.33
CA GLY A 356 14.40 9.10 51.97
C GLY A 356 15.71 9.62 51.38
N VAL A 357 16.42 10.42 52.19
CA VAL A 357 17.79 10.88 51.97
C VAL A 357 18.70 10.32 53.06
N ASP A 358 19.81 9.71 52.64
CA ASP A 358 20.90 9.27 53.52
C ASP A 358 22.10 10.23 53.46
N TRP A 359 22.91 10.22 54.52
CA TRP A 359 24.24 10.82 54.59
C TRP A 359 25.29 9.71 54.65
N PHE A 360 26.34 9.84 53.82
CA PHE A 360 27.50 8.97 53.81
C PHE A 360 28.78 9.77 54.14
N ASP A 361 29.53 9.34 55.16
CA ASP A 361 30.77 10.03 55.61
C ASP A 361 32.06 9.58 54.88
N GLY A 362 31.96 8.52 54.05
CA GLY A 362 33.09 7.81 53.45
C GLY A 362 33.28 6.38 53.97
N THR A 363 32.65 6.05 55.09
CA THR A 363 32.71 4.75 55.76
C THR A 363 31.32 4.24 56.15
N THR A 364 30.46 5.07 56.75
CA THR A 364 29.12 4.70 57.20
C THR A 364 28.02 5.51 56.53
N THR A 365 26.83 4.91 56.45
CA THR A 365 25.63 5.47 55.82
C THR A 365 24.52 5.56 56.87
N ARG A 366 23.89 6.74 57.03
CA ARG A 366 22.81 6.99 58.00
C ARG A 366 21.66 7.77 57.37
N THR A 367 20.41 7.44 57.69
CA THR A 367 19.26 8.22 57.21
C THR A 367 19.15 9.55 57.93
N VAL A 368 19.12 10.63 57.15
CA VAL A 368 18.98 12.01 57.66
C VAL A 368 17.61 12.61 57.35
N TYR A 369 16.89 12.05 56.38
CA TYR A 369 15.49 12.39 56.11
C TYR A 369 14.68 11.17 55.65
N PRO A 370 13.91 10.50 56.52
CA PRO A 370 13.12 9.32 56.16
C PRO A 370 11.80 9.69 55.47
N LEU A 371 11.42 8.91 54.45
CA LEU A 371 10.13 9.01 53.77
C LEU A 371 9.37 7.67 53.82
N GLN A 372 8.06 7.71 54.03
CA GLN A 372 7.20 6.53 53.93
C GLN A 372 6.69 6.38 52.50
N ALA A 373 7.06 5.27 51.83
CA ALA A 373 6.59 4.88 50.49
C ALA A 373 6.73 5.96 49.39
N ASN A 374 7.67 6.89 49.53
CA ASN A 374 7.93 7.98 48.59
C ASN A 374 9.45 8.13 48.34
N SER A 375 9.82 8.79 47.24
CA SER A 375 11.22 9.06 46.88
C SER A 375 11.59 10.52 47.09
N ALA A 376 12.82 10.76 47.54
CA ALA A 376 13.49 12.04 47.29
C ALA A 376 14.00 12.04 45.84
N ILE A 377 13.64 13.07 45.06
CA ILE A 377 13.90 13.15 43.62
C ILE A 377 15.29 13.76 43.37
N PHE A 378 15.58 14.87 44.02
CA PHE A 378 16.90 15.48 44.09
C PHE A 378 17.09 16.22 45.42
N VAL A 379 18.35 16.50 45.74
CA VAL A 379 18.76 17.34 46.87
C VAL A 379 19.74 18.39 46.36
N GLN A 380 19.53 19.65 46.70
CA GLN A 380 20.32 20.78 46.21
C GLN A 380 20.59 21.77 47.35
N PRO A 381 21.82 22.31 47.50
CA PRO A 381 22.12 23.31 48.52
C PRO A 381 21.47 24.66 48.16
N ALA A 382 21.08 25.43 49.17
CA ALA A 382 20.67 26.81 48.99
C ALA A 382 21.89 27.68 48.65
N ARG A 383 21.78 28.50 47.60
CA ARG A 383 22.87 29.41 47.18
C ARG A 383 23.11 30.52 48.20
N THR A 384 22.12 30.85 49.02
CA THR A 384 22.20 31.87 50.07
C THR A 384 22.66 31.32 51.44
N ASN A 385 22.66 30.00 51.66
CA ASN A 385 23.04 29.40 52.94
C ASN A 385 23.61 27.97 52.74
N PRO A 386 24.93 27.74 52.91
CA PRO A 386 25.56 26.44 52.67
C PRO A 386 25.20 25.35 53.70
N ARG A 387 24.46 25.67 54.77
CA ARG A 387 23.90 24.67 55.70
C ARG A 387 22.49 24.22 55.32
N LEU A 388 21.79 24.96 54.45
CA LEU A 388 20.41 24.67 54.08
C LEU A 388 20.38 23.90 52.76
N PHE A 389 19.65 22.79 52.75
CA PHE A 389 19.42 21.98 51.56
C PHE A 389 17.92 21.93 51.25
N TYR A 390 17.59 22.02 49.97
CA TYR A 390 16.24 21.79 49.45
C TYR A 390 16.14 20.33 48.99
N VAL A 391 15.16 19.60 49.53
CA VAL A 391 14.84 18.22 49.16
C VAL A 391 13.52 18.22 48.39
N ALA A 392 13.53 17.71 47.15
CA ALA A 392 12.34 17.63 46.32
C ALA A 392 11.63 16.28 46.48
N GLU A 393 10.34 16.33 46.84
CA GLU A 393 9.39 15.21 46.75
C GLU A 393 8.48 15.37 45.51
N VAL A 394 7.70 14.33 45.21
CA VAL A 394 6.69 14.28 44.14
C VAL A 394 5.69 15.45 44.12
N ASN A 395 5.41 16.09 45.27
CA ASN A 395 4.51 17.25 45.34
C ASN A 395 4.86 18.29 46.42
N ARG A 396 6.10 18.32 46.92
CA ARG A 396 6.56 19.34 47.87
C ARG A 396 8.06 19.56 47.84
N LEU A 397 8.47 20.69 48.39
CA LEU A 397 9.85 21.02 48.72
C LEU A 397 10.01 21.07 50.24
N VAL A 398 10.99 20.34 50.74
CA VAL A 398 11.36 20.27 52.16
C VAL A 398 12.70 20.98 52.38
N ARG A 399 12.85 21.65 53.52
CA ARG A 399 14.11 22.24 53.96
C ARG A 399 14.80 21.29 54.94
N LEU A 400 16.05 20.95 54.65
CA LEU A 400 16.92 20.14 55.49
C LEU A 400 18.11 21.01 55.94
N ASP A 401 18.16 21.37 57.21
CA ASP A 401 19.12 22.33 57.78
C ASP A 401 20.20 21.58 58.58
N ARG A 402 21.45 21.70 58.15
CA ARG A 402 22.61 21.03 58.73
C ARG A 402 23.12 21.79 59.96
N GLN A 403 22.92 21.18 61.12
CA GLN A 403 23.27 21.74 62.41
C GLN A 403 24.79 21.70 62.66
N ALA A 404 25.24 22.49 63.64
CA ALA A 404 26.68 22.66 63.94
C ALA A 404 27.34 21.39 64.54
N ASP A 405 26.55 20.44 65.03
CA ASP A 405 26.97 19.10 65.48
C ASP A 405 27.01 18.07 64.32
N GLY A 406 26.70 18.48 63.10
CA GLY A 406 26.59 17.60 61.94
C GLY A 406 25.31 16.76 61.89
N SER A 407 24.32 17.01 62.75
CA SER A 407 22.95 16.51 62.58
C SER A 407 22.19 17.31 61.51
N PHE A 408 21.02 16.81 61.11
CA PHE A 408 20.16 17.49 60.14
C PHE A 408 18.73 17.62 60.70
N ALA A 409 18.19 18.83 60.65
CA ALA A 409 16.81 19.13 61.03
C ALA A 409 15.96 19.30 59.77
N SER A 410 14.86 18.56 59.64
CA SER A 410 13.94 18.69 58.49
C SER A 410 12.71 19.54 58.84
N SER A 411 12.24 20.34 57.88
CA SER A 411 11.05 21.18 58.03
C SER A 411 10.28 21.26 56.70
N ARG A 412 8.96 21.10 56.76
CA ARG A 412 8.08 21.34 55.60
C ARG A 412 8.19 22.82 55.21
N PHE A 413 8.38 23.08 53.92
CA PHE A 413 8.63 24.44 53.43
C PHE A 413 7.60 24.90 52.41
N LEU A 414 7.33 24.10 51.37
CA LEU A 414 6.45 24.50 50.27
C LEU A 414 5.74 23.29 49.65
N GLU A 415 4.41 23.22 49.72
CA GLU A 415 3.65 22.28 48.88
C GLU A 415 3.63 22.80 47.43
N LEU A 416 3.71 21.89 46.46
CA LEU A 416 3.82 22.20 45.04
C LEU A 416 2.63 21.65 44.24
N PRO A 417 2.23 22.30 43.13
CA PRO A 417 1.12 21.83 42.30
C PRO A 417 1.47 20.59 41.45
N ASP A 418 2.75 20.19 41.41
CA ASP A 418 3.30 19.13 40.58
C ASP A 418 4.72 18.74 41.06
N THR A 419 5.28 17.68 40.49
CA THR A 419 6.65 17.22 40.72
C THR A 419 7.68 18.24 40.23
N CYS A 420 8.55 18.69 41.13
CA CYS A 420 9.71 19.52 40.80
C CYS A 420 10.85 18.67 40.22
N ILE A 421 11.46 19.13 39.14
CA ILE A 421 12.62 18.49 38.48
C ILE A 421 13.85 19.40 38.34
N SER A 422 13.67 20.70 38.55
CA SER A 422 14.76 21.68 38.51
C SER A 422 14.44 22.86 39.41
N LEU A 423 15.45 23.38 40.12
CA LEU A 423 15.34 24.50 41.04
C LEU A 423 16.53 25.44 40.84
N HIS A 424 16.26 26.73 40.75
CA HIS A 424 17.28 27.77 40.78
C HIS A 424 16.93 28.84 41.82
N GLU A 425 17.87 29.12 42.72
CA GLU A 425 17.79 30.24 43.66
C GLU A 425 18.50 31.45 43.05
N ASP A 426 17.79 32.57 42.91
CA ASP A 426 18.38 33.81 42.41
C ASP A 426 19.09 34.63 43.51
N SER A 427 19.79 35.69 43.13
CA SER A 427 20.52 36.57 44.05
C SER A 427 19.65 37.36 45.04
N SER A 428 18.32 37.23 44.95
CA SER A 428 17.34 37.77 45.91
C SER A 428 16.69 36.69 46.80
N GLY A 429 17.13 35.42 46.69
CA GLY A 429 16.56 34.30 47.43
C GLY A 429 15.21 33.81 46.91
N ARG A 430 14.79 34.24 45.72
CA ARG A 430 13.58 33.70 45.05
C ARG A 430 13.91 32.36 44.41
N LEU A 431 13.00 31.41 44.53
CA LEU A 431 13.18 30.05 44.01
C LEU A 431 12.35 29.89 42.74
N TRP A 432 13.05 29.66 41.63
CA TRP A 432 12.49 29.40 40.32
C TRP A 432 12.46 27.89 40.10
N LEU A 433 11.26 27.33 39.92
CA LEU A 433 10.99 25.90 39.96
C LEU A 433 10.43 25.41 38.62
N GLY A 434 11.01 24.35 38.06
CA GLY A 434 10.52 23.69 36.85
C GLY A 434 9.86 22.35 37.18
N THR A 435 8.70 22.07 36.56
CA THR A 435 7.86 20.89 36.85
C THR A 435 7.68 19.95 35.65
N VAL A 436 7.11 18.77 35.89
CA VAL A 436 6.92 17.71 34.87
C VAL A 436 5.77 18.01 33.89
N ALA A 437 4.72 18.67 34.36
CA ALA A 437 3.47 18.88 33.63
C ALA A 437 2.79 20.24 33.87
N LYS A 438 3.16 20.99 34.92
CA LYS A 438 2.54 22.29 35.29
C LYS A 438 3.38 23.53 34.97
N GLY A 439 4.40 23.42 34.13
CA GLY A 439 5.23 24.56 33.72
C GLY A 439 6.26 24.98 34.77
N ALA A 440 6.54 26.28 34.84
CA ALA A 440 7.45 26.88 35.80
C ALA A 440 6.72 27.77 36.83
N PHE A 441 7.31 27.89 38.02
CA PHE A 441 6.81 28.71 39.12
C PHE A 441 7.93 29.54 39.76
N CYS A 442 7.56 30.68 40.37
CA CYS A 442 8.42 31.46 41.24
C CYS A 442 7.86 31.43 42.66
N TYR A 443 8.67 31.05 43.65
CA TYR A 443 8.40 31.29 45.06
C TYR A 443 9.13 32.56 45.52
N ASP A 444 8.36 33.52 46.03
CA ASP A 444 8.89 34.73 46.64
C ASP A 444 8.97 34.61 48.17
N PRO A 445 10.17 34.67 48.80
CA PRO A 445 10.29 34.61 50.25
C PRO A 445 9.72 35.84 50.97
N ALA A 446 9.61 36.99 50.30
CA ALA A 446 9.09 38.23 50.91
C ALA A 446 7.56 38.18 51.07
N THR A 447 6.82 37.86 50.01
CA THR A 447 5.35 37.67 50.08
C THR A 447 4.92 36.27 50.52
N ARG A 448 5.84 35.30 50.56
CA ARG A 448 5.61 33.86 50.80
C ARG A 448 4.61 33.23 49.82
N ARG A 449 4.56 33.73 48.58
CA ARG A 449 3.67 33.25 47.53
C ARG A 449 4.43 32.43 46.50
N LEU A 450 3.78 31.36 46.04
CA LEU A 450 4.14 30.63 44.83
C LEU A 450 3.24 31.13 43.69
N THR A 451 3.83 31.69 42.64
CA THR A 451 3.12 32.16 41.45
C THR A 451 3.57 31.37 40.21
N PRO A 452 2.65 30.99 39.30
CA PRO A 452 3.06 30.43 38.01
C PRO A 452 3.79 31.48 37.18
N LEU A 453 4.77 31.03 36.40
CA LEU A 453 5.37 31.84 35.34
C LEU A 453 4.33 32.01 34.22
N ILE A 454 4.11 33.25 33.80
CA ILE A 454 3.28 33.58 32.64
C ILE A 454 4.19 33.61 31.41
N ASP A 455 3.81 32.86 30.37
CA ASP A 455 4.46 32.88 29.06
C ASP A 455 4.15 34.21 28.34
N PRO A 456 5.15 35.00 27.91
CA PRO A 456 4.93 36.26 27.19
C PRO A 456 4.36 36.06 25.77
N VAL A 457 4.47 34.85 25.19
CA VAL A 457 3.97 34.53 23.84
C VAL A 457 2.49 34.20 23.86
N THR A 458 2.05 33.34 24.79
CA THR A 458 0.63 32.92 24.90
C THR A 458 -0.20 33.75 25.89
N ALA A 459 0.45 34.59 26.72
CA ALA A 459 -0.14 35.33 27.84
C ALA A 459 -0.87 34.43 28.88
N GLN A 460 -0.51 33.15 28.96
CA GLN A 460 -1.08 32.18 29.90
C GLN A 460 0.00 31.64 30.86
N PRO A 461 -0.38 31.02 31.99
CA PRO A 461 0.54 30.21 32.78
C PRO A 461 1.23 29.16 31.91
N THR A 462 2.55 29.05 32.04
CA THR A 462 3.36 27.99 31.40
C THR A 462 2.83 26.59 31.74
N GLN A 463 2.95 25.63 30.83
CA GLN A 463 2.43 24.27 31.01
C GLN A 463 3.36 23.20 30.41
N GLY A 464 3.15 21.95 30.81
CA GLY A 464 3.95 20.82 30.38
C GLY A 464 5.28 20.71 31.14
N LEU A 465 6.19 19.93 30.57
CA LEU A 465 7.56 19.79 31.07
C LEU A 465 8.29 21.12 30.95
N THR A 466 8.89 21.60 32.03
CA THR A 466 9.73 22.81 32.00
C THR A 466 10.96 22.66 32.87
N TRP A 467 12.13 22.94 32.30
CA TRP A 467 13.39 23.01 33.02
C TRP A 467 13.76 24.47 33.30
N VAL A 468 14.20 24.74 34.53
CA VAL A 468 14.78 26.02 34.94
C VAL A 468 16.29 25.86 35.14
N VAL A 469 17.06 26.73 34.51
CA VAL A 469 18.50 26.88 34.76
C VAL A 469 18.86 28.36 34.83
N GLY A 470 19.89 28.70 35.57
CA GLY A 470 20.31 30.09 35.75
C GLY A 470 21.79 30.20 36.05
N ASN A 471 22.37 31.32 35.68
CA ASN A 471 23.72 31.75 36.02
C ASN A 471 23.64 33.19 36.60
N GLU A 472 24.78 33.88 36.74
CA GLU A 472 24.78 35.24 37.34
C GLU A 472 24.26 36.33 36.39
N ALA A 473 24.17 36.05 35.09
CA ALA A 473 23.75 36.99 34.05
C ALA A 473 22.31 36.78 33.55
N ARG A 474 21.75 35.56 33.62
CA ARG A 474 20.43 35.23 33.06
C ARG A 474 19.76 34.01 33.70
N LEU A 475 18.43 33.98 33.65
CA LEU A 475 17.60 32.80 33.88
C LEU A 475 17.06 32.29 32.53
N LEU A 476 16.95 30.97 32.39
CA LEU A 476 16.46 30.30 31.19
C LEU A 476 15.41 29.24 31.58
N PHE A 477 14.29 29.27 30.86
CA PHE A 477 13.17 28.35 31.02
C PHE A 477 13.02 27.58 29.71
N PHE A 478 13.33 26.29 29.71
CA PHE A 478 13.16 25.42 28.55
C PHE A 478 11.80 24.74 28.65
N LEU A 479 10.84 25.16 27.82
CA LEU A 479 9.53 24.54 27.70
C LEU A 479 9.58 23.43 26.63
N LYS A 480 8.44 22.79 26.37
CA LYS A 480 8.30 21.76 25.34
C LYS A 480 8.57 22.26 23.92
N ASP A 481 8.18 23.50 23.61
CA ASP A 481 8.06 24.00 22.23
C ASP A 481 8.93 25.25 21.94
N HIS A 482 9.38 25.98 22.97
CA HIS A 482 10.27 27.15 22.87
C HIS A 482 11.09 27.35 24.17
N VAL A 483 11.99 28.32 24.18
CA VAL A 483 12.79 28.70 25.37
C VAL A 483 12.55 30.17 25.71
N LEU A 484 12.31 30.47 26.99
CA LEU A 484 12.24 31.84 27.50
C LEU A 484 13.54 32.23 28.22
N GLN A 485 14.00 33.46 28.02
CA GLN A 485 15.06 34.11 28.78
C GLN A 485 14.48 35.19 29.69
N ALA A 486 15.02 35.32 30.90
CA ALA A 486 14.89 36.50 31.73
C ALA A 486 16.27 36.97 32.23
N GLY A 487 16.36 38.19 32.77
CA GLY A 487 17.51 38.62 33.57
C GLY A 487 17.70 37.75 34.82
N PRO A 488 18.80 37.90 35.58
CA PRO A 488 19.15 36.99 36.67
C PRO A 488 18.18 37.08 37.86
N GLN A 489 17.37 38.14 37.92
CA GLN A 489 16.27 38.34 38.87
C GLN A 489 14.88 38.01 38.28
N GLY A 490 14.80 37.31 37.15
CA GLY A 490 13.54 36.96 36.50
C GLY A 490 12.73 38.16 36.00
N ARG A 491 13.42 39.25 35.61
CA ARG A 491 12.82 40.42 34.94
C ARG A 491 13.01 40.31 33.43
N ASP A 492 12.22 41.07 32.68
CA ASP A 492 12.36 41.23 31.22
C ASP A 492 12.27 39.89 30.46
N LEU A 493 11.31 39.06 30.88
CA LEU A 493 11.01 37.74 30.33
C LEU A 493 10.60 37.84 28.84
N ARG A 494 11.32 37.11 27.99
CA ARG A 494 11.17 37.13 26.52
C ARG A 494 11.45 35.75 25.92
N GLU A 495 10.89 35.47 24.74
CA GLU A 495 11.25 34.28 23.96
C GLU A 495 12.64 34.40 23.32
N LEU A 496 13.35 33.28 23.18
CA LEU A 496 14.57 33.16 22.37
C LEU A 496 14.23 32.61 20.98
N PRO A 497 14.27 33.44 19.91
CA PRO A 497 13.92 33.00 18.56
C PRO A 497 15.01 32.11 17.93
N ASN A 498 14.63 31.38 16.88
CA ASN A 498 15.53 30.57 16.03
C ASN A 498 16.23 29.39 16.73
N LEU A 499 15.72 28.93 17.88
CA LEU A 499 16.16 27.68 18.51
C LEU A 499 15.40 26.47 17.94
N PRO A 500 15.99 25.26 17.95
CA PRO A 500 15.31 24.06 17.48
C PRO A 500 14.20 23.65 18.45
N VAL A 501 13.08 23.15 17.92
CA VAL A 501 11.96 22.62 18.73
C VAL A 501 12.38 21.26 19.30
N ILE A 502 12.78 21.25 20.57
CA ILE A 502 13.33 20.08 21.28
C ILE A 502 12.62 19.89 22.62
N THR A 503 12.39 18.63 23.00
CA THR A 503 11.90 18.31 24.37
C THR A 503 13.10 17.96 25.26
N PRO A 504 13.55 18.86 26.16
CA PRO A 504 14.72 18.62 27.01
C PRO A 504 14.50 17.48 28.00
N SER A 505 15.50 16.62 28.14
CA SER A 505 15.54 15.56 29.17
C SER A 505 16.60 15.80 30.25
N ILE A 506 17.64 16.61 29.96
CA ILE A 506 18.61 17.08 30.95
C ILE A 506 19.03 18.50 30.56
N VAL A 507 19.01 19.43 31.52
CA VAL A 507 19.58 20.78 31.36
C VAL A 507 20.65 21.01 32.43
N ARG A 508 21.83 21.51 32.02
CA ARG A 508 22.99 21.79 32.88
C ARG A 508 23.69 23.07 32.42
N ALA A 509 23.97 23.99 33.33
CA ALA A 509 24.92 25.07 33.08
C ALA A 509 26.34 24.47 32.94
N ILE A 510 27.15 25.04 32.05
CA ILE A 510 28.53 24.60 31.84
C ILE A 510 29.45 25.36 32.82
N PRO A 511 30.26 24.68 33.65
CA PRO A 511 31.12 25.36 34.63
C PRO A 511 32.05 26.38 33.98
N GLY A 512 32.13 27.58 34.56
CA GLY A 512 32.97 28.67 34.04
C GLY A 512 32.43 29.39 32.80
N SER A 513 31.28 29.02 32.26
CA SER A 513 30.65 29.67 31.10
C SER A 513 29.23 30.18 31.43
N GLU A 514 28.71 31.08 30.58
CA GLU A 514 27.28 31.37 30.53
C GLU A 514 26.46 30.32 29.76
N ASP A 515 27.15 29.43 29.03
CA ASP A 515 26.55 28.42 28.17
C ASP A 515 25.78 27.33 28.94
N VAL A 516 24.81 26.72 28.27
CA VAL A 516 23.98 25.63 28.82
C VAL A 516 24.04 24.41 27.90
N LEU A 517 24.45 23.28 28.47
CA LEU A 517 24.30 21.96 27.86
C LEU A 517 22.84 21.49 28.00
N VAL A 518 22.25 21.08 26.88
CA VAL A 518 20.88 20.58 26.79
C VAL A 518 20.90 19.22 26.10
N VAL A 519 20.60 18.17 26.86
CA VAL A 519 20.27 16.85 26.31
C VAL A 519 18.76 16.82 26.08
N TYR A 520 18.32 16.35 24.92
CA TYR A 520 16.94 16.40 24.49
C TYR A 520 16.49 15.12 23.80
N ARG A 521 15.20 14.78 23.91
CA ARG A 521 14.66 13.54 23.34
C ARG A 521 14.32 13.70 21.86
N LEU A 522 14.71 12.71 21.07
CA LEU A 522 14.37 12.63 19.64
C LEU A 522 12.90 12.24 19.44
N PRO A 523 12.26 12.64 18.33
CA PRO A 523 10.87 12.26 18.02
C PRO A 523 10.65 10.74 17.93
N ALA A 524 9.43 10.30 18.26
CA ALA A 524 9.07 8.88 18.18
C ALA A 524 9.07 8.40 16.71
N GLY A 525 9.94 7.45 16.39
CA GLY A 525 10.11 6.89 15.04
C GLY A 525 11.57 6.79 14.59
N THR A 526 12.46 7.58 15.19
CA THR A 526 13.91 7.48 14.98
C THR A 526 14.44 6.16 15.56
N GLN A 527 15.29 5.44 14.82
CA GLN A 527 16.06 4.32 15.37
C GLN A 527 17.42 4.83 15.87
N GLY A 528 17.84 4.35 17.05
CA GLY A 528 19.05 4.81 17.75
C GLY A 528 18.77 5.11 19.23
N PRO A 529 19.77 5.58 19.99
CA PRO A 529 19.55 6.12 21.34
C PRO A 529 18.59 7.32 21.26
N LEU A 530 17.60 7.37 22.14
CA LEU A 530 16.48 8.33 22.09
C LEU A 530 16.86 9.80 22.37
N HIS A 531 18.15 10.16 22.42
CA HIS A 531 18.62 11.48 22.85
C HIS A 531 19.67 12.09 21.91
N GLY A 532 19.47 13.36 21.57
CA GLY A 532 20.50 14.26 21.04
C GLY A 532 21.01 15.21 22.12
N ALA A 533 22.01 16.02 21.80
CA ALA A 533 22.50 17.06 22.71
C ALA A 533 23.05 18.26 21.96
N GLY A 534 22.79 19.45 22.47
CA GLY A 534 23.38 20.69 21.98
C GLY A 534 23.75 21.63 23.11
N VAL A 535 24.47 22.69 22.75
CA VAL A 535 24.83 23.79 23.65
C VAL A 535 24.10 25.04 23.20
N LEU A 536 23.36 25.63 24.12
CA LEU A 536 22.84 26.98 23.98
C LEU A 536 23.90 27.94 24.50
N SER A 537 24.53 28.70 23.59
CA SER A 537 25.50 29.73 23.90
C SER A 537 24.97 31.12 23.58
N PHE A 538 25.67 32.15 24.07
CA PHE A 538 25.32 33.55 23.83
C PHE A 538 26.55 34.33 23.36
N ASP A 539 26.38 35.19 22.35
CA ASP A 539 27.44 36.11 21.94
C ASP A 539 27.45 37.41 22.77
N ARG A 540 28.38 38.32 22.43
CA ARG A 540 28.60 39.58 23.17
C ARG A 540 27.40 40.53 23.14
N ASP A 541 26.54 40.41 22.13
CA ASP A 541 25.30 41.19 22.00
C ASP A 541 24.12 40.49 22.71
N GLY A 542 24.38 39.33 23.32
CA GLY A 542 23.42 38.52 24.05
C GLY A 542 22.52 37.66 23.16
N LEU A 543 22.81 37.55 21.87
CA LEU A 543 22.03 36.71 20.94
C LEU A 543 22.32 35.23 21.20
N ALA A 544 21.25 34.45 21.29
CA ALA A 544 21.30 33.01 21.46
C ALA A 544 21.82 32.31 20.19
N ARG A 545 22.69 31.31 20.38
CA ARG A 545 23.20 30.45 19.30
C ARG A 545 23.09 28.98 19.76
N TRP A 546 22.62 28.12 18.87
CA TRP A 546 22.56 26.68 19.11
C TRP A 546 23.73 25.97 18.43
N ARG A 547 24.51 25.21 19.20
CA ARG A 547 25.58 24.34 18.72
C ARG A 547 25.22 22.89 19.00
N GLU A 548 24.73 22.18 17.99
CA GLU A 548 24.47 20.74 18.09
C GLU A 548 25.80 19.99 18.30
N LEU A 549 25.86 19.08 19.28
CA LEU A 549 27.07 18.35 19.62
C LEU A 549 27.15 17.02 18.89
N ASP A 550 28.30 16.76 18.26
CA ASP A 550 28.59 15.46 17.68
C ASP A 550 29.14 14.49 18.72
N LEU A 551 28.25 14.01 19.58
CA LEU A 551 28.56 12.99 20.58
C LEU A 551 28.77 11.64 19.88
N GLY A 552 30.02 11.35 19.52
CA GLY A 552 30.45 10.06 18.98
C GLY A 552 30.23 8.92 19.99
N SER A 553 29.97 7.71 19.48
CA SER A 553 29.79 6.49 20.28
C SER A 553 28.63 6.50 21.31
N LEU A 554 27.63 7.40 21.19
CA LEU A 554 26.45 7.41 22.07
C LEU A 554 25.73 6.05 22.16
N ASP A 555 25.65 5.30 21.04
CA ASP A 555 25.11 3.94 20.98
C ASP A 555 25.64 3.02 22.09
N ALA A 556 26.91 3.19 22.48
CA ALA A 556 27.60 2.32 23.44
C ALA A 556 27.19 2.57 24.91
N ILE A 557 26.41 3.62 25.19
CA ILE A 557 25.80 3.87 26.51
C ILE A 557 24.26 3.87 26.47
N GLY A 558 23.67 3.80 25.28
CA GLY A 558 22.22 3.85 25.07
C GLY A 558 21.61 5.21 25.45
N SER A 559 20.39 5.20 26.00
CA SER A 559 19.71 6.42 26.42
C SER A 559 20.44 7.11 27.58
N ILE A 560 20.88 8.36 27.37
CA ILE A 560 21.41 9.24 28.42
C ILE A 560 20.37 9.43 29.55
N ARG A 561 20.83 9.47 30.80
CA ARG A 561 20.04 9.71 32.03
C ARG A 561 20.62 10.85 32.89
N THR A 562 21.94 10.98 32.95
CA THR A 562 22.64 12.05 33.69
C THR A 562 23.78 12.63 32.85
N ALA A 563 24.13 13.89 33.14
CA ALA A 563 25.24 14.61 32.53
C ALA A 563 25.92 15.47 33.60
N THR A 564 27.24 15.36 33.71
CA THR A 564 28.05 16.11 34.67
C THR A 564 29.35 16.60 34.03
N PHE A 565 29.96 17.63 34.61
CA PHE A 565 31.22 18.21 34.15
C PHE A 565 32.28 18.10 35.25
N ALA A 566 33.54 17.90 34.84
CA ALA A 566 34.70 17.96 35.72
C ALA A 566 35.83 18.74 35.06
N GLU A 567 36.79 19.21 35.86
CA GLU A 567 38.02 19.81 35.37
C GLU A 567 39.16 18.77 35.43
N GLU A 568 39.69 18.37 34.28
CA GLU A 568 40.90 17.54 34.20
C GLU A 568 41.98 18.37 33.47
N ASN A 569 43.11 18.64 34.14
CA ASN A 569 44.23 19.41 33.59
C ASN A 569 43.82 20.79 33.00
N HIS A 570 42.97 21.53 33.72
CA HIS A 570 42.40 22.82 33.31
C HIS A 570 41.54 22.76 32.03
N ARG A 571 40.87 21.63 31.79
CA ARG A 571 39.89 21.47 30.70
C ARG A 571 38.56 20.91 31.21
N PRO A 572 37.42 21.41 30.71
CA PRO A 572 36.13 20.79 30.97
C PRO A 572 36.05 19.42 30.29
N ILE A 573 35.75 18.39 31.09
CA ILE A 573 35.46 17.04 30.62
C ILE A 573 33.98 16.76 30.88
N LEU A 574 33.26 16.40 29.81
CA LEU A 574 31.85 16.03 29.86
C LEU A 574 31.73 14.52 30.13
N TRP A 575 31.01 14.18 31.18
CA TRP A 575 30.72 12.79 31.57
C TRP A 575 29.21 12.54 31.46
N LEU A 576 28.83 11.60 30.59
CA LEU A 576 27.44 11.24 30.29
C LEU A 576 27.14 9.84 30.80
N GLY A 577 26.16 9.70 31.70
CA GLY A 577 25.67 8.42 32.20
C GLY A 577 24.43 7.98 31.44
N GLY A 578 24.42 6.75 30.91
CA GLY A 578 23.32 6.18 30.15
C GLY A 578 22.77 4.88 30.72
N MET A 579 21.87 4.25 29.96
CA MET A 579 21.24 2.97 30.31
C MET A 579 22.20 1.76 30.32
N GLN A 580 23.37 1.86 29.66
CA GLN A 580 24.27 0.72 29.44
C GLN A 580 25.74 0.98 29.84
N GLY A 581 26.08 2.21 30.25
CA GLY A 581 27.45 2.62 30.58
C GLY A 581 27.62 4.13 30.75
N ILE A 582 28.88 4.57 30.79
CA ILE A 582 29.29 5.98 30.89
C ILE A 582 30.17 6.34 29.69
N LEU A 583 30.01 7.56 29.16
CA LEU A 583 30.82 8.13 28.09
C LEU A 583 31.54 9.40 28.61
N ARG A 584 32.88 9.38 28.62
CA ARG A 584 33.75 10.55 28.88
C ARG A 584 34.12 11.22 27.55
N LEU A 585 34.05 12.55 27.48
CA LEU A 585 34.43 13.37 26.33
C LEU A 585 35.23 14.61 26.75
N ASP A 586 36.30 14.95 26.03
CA ASP A 586 37.03 16.22 26.14
C ASP A 586 36.17 17.36 25.53
N TYR A 587 35.51 18.18 26.36
CA TYR A 587 34.36 19.01 25.93
C TYR A 587 34.73 20.04 24.85
N ASP A 588 35.87 20.71 25.01
CA ASP A 588 36.35 21.74 24.08
C ASP A 588 36.63 21.18 22.68
N LYS A 589 36.80 19.86 22.58
CA LYS A 589 37.04 19.14 21.32
C LYS A 589 35.81 18.51 20.70
N ILE A 590 34.66 18.45 21.40
CA ILE A 590 33.44 17.85 20.86
C ILE A 590 33.04 18.63 19.59
N PRO A 591 33.08 18.01 18.39
CA PRO A 591 32.80 18.71 17.17
C PRO A 591 31.33 19.15 17.10
N THR A 592 31.04 20.14 16.26
CA THR A 592 29.65 20.51 15.97
C THR A 592 29.07 19.48 14.99
N LEU A 593 27.88 18.96 15.26
CA LEU A 593 27.23 18.04 14.34
C LEU A 593 26.90 18.74 13.03
N LEU A 594 27.56 18.32 11.95
CA LEU A 594 27.36 18.83 10.61
C LEU A 594 26.21 18.09 9.89
N PRO A 595 25.54 18.75 8.93
CA PRO A 595 24.59 18.09 8.04
C PRO A 595 25.27 16.91 7.31
N PRO A 596 24.54 15.79 7.08
CA PRO A 596 25.14 14.61 6.48
C PRO A 596 25.58 14.86 5.03
N ALA A 597 26.57 14.09 4.57
CA ALA A 597 27.02 14.12 3.18
C ALA A 597 25.88 13.75 2.21
N PRO A 598 25.86 14.31 0.97
CA PRO A 598 24.91 13.90 -0.05
C PRO A 598 25.05 12.40 -0.35
N PRO A 599 23.96 11.62 -0.35
CA PRO A 599 24.05 10.18 -0.56
C PRO A 599 24.38 9.82 -2.02
N ILE A 600 24.92 8.63 -2.22
CA ILE A 600 25.23 8.08 -3.55
C ILE A 600 24.08 7.17 -4.00
N ILE A 601 23.58 7.41 -5.21
CA ILE A 601 22.50 6.64 -5.84
C ILE A 601 23.11 5.54 -6.71
N LYS A 602 22.82 4.28 -6.38
CA LYS A 602 23.17 3.09 -7.17
C LYS A 602 21.92 2.51 -7.81
N VAL A 603 21.97 2.29 -9.13
CA VAL A 603 20.87 1.70 -9.91
C VAL A 603 21.34 0.33 -10.40
N PRO A 604 20.75 -0.80 -9.96
CA PRO A 604 21.23 -2.13 -10.31
C PRO A 604 21.14 -2.42 -11.82
N ASP A 605 20.04 -2.02 -12.44
CA ASP A 605 19.73 -2.23 -13.85
C ASP A 605 19.87 -0.90 -14.61
N LEU A 606 21.11 -0.43 -14.82
CA LEU A 606 21.38 0.83 -15.51
C LEU A 606 21.51 0.64 -17.03
N PRO A 607 20.57 1.16 -17.85
CA PRO A 607 20.69 1.12 -19.30
C PRO A 607 21.78 2.10 -19.79
N GLY A 608 22.61 1.64 -20.73
CA GLY A 608 23.71 2.44 -21.28
C GLY A 608 23.24 3.63 -22.12
N GLY A 609 23.94 4.76 -21.97
CA GLY A 609 23.69 6.01 -22.69
C GLY A 609 24.04 7.23 -21.83
N PRO A 610 24.04 8.46 -22.41
CA PRO A 610 24.30 9.68 -21.65
C PRO A 610 23.14 10.09 -20.73
N VAL A 611 21.91 9.65 -21.05
CA VAL A 611 20.74 9.70 -20.15
C VAL A 611 20.14 8.29 -20.12
N PRO A 612 20.13 7.61 -18.96
CA PRO A 612 19.54 6.28 -18.81
C PRO A 612 18.10 6.23 -19.31
N SER A 613 17.87 5.44 -20.36
CA SER A 613 16.60 5.38 -21.07
C SER A 613 16.01 3.98 -20.97
N TYR A 614 14.93 3.84 -20.21
CA TYR A 614 14.25 2.57 -19.98
C TYR A 614 13.18 2.34 -21.06
N PRO A 615 13.06 1.14 -21.64
CA PRO A 615 11.92 0.81 -22.49
C PRO A 615 10.64 0.77 -21.66
N HIS A 616 9.51 1.24 -22.21
CA HIS A 616 8.18 1.13 -21.60
C HIS A 616 7.88 -0.26 -21.00
N LYS A 617 8.41 -1.33 -21.61
CA LYS A 617 8.30 -2.71 -21.12
C LYS A 617 9.40 -3.04 -20.09
N ASN A 618 9.39 -2.33 -18.97
CA ASN A 618 10.04 -2.69 -17.70
C ASN A 618 9.50 -1.77 -16.59
N HIS A 619 8.34 -2.10 -16.03
CA HIS A 619 7.60 -1.27 -15.06
C HIS A 619 8.19 -1.29 -13.63
N ARG A 620 9.53 -1.20 -13.50
CA ARG A 620 10.28 -1.26 -12.24
C ARG A 620 11.61 -0.55 -12.42
N VAL A 621 11.81 0.56 -11.71
CA VAL A 621 13.13 1.20 -11.54
C VAL A 621 13.49 1.17 -10.06
N GLN A 622 14.62 0.53 -9.73
CA GLN A 622 15.09 0.38 -8.35
C GLN A 622 16.30 1.28 -8.09
N PHE A 623 16.20 2.12 -7.07
CA PHE A 623 17.29 2.94 -6.54
C PHE A 623 17.75 2.37 -5.20
N ARG A 624 19.07 2.20 -5.02
CA ARG A 624 19.71 1.95 -3.73
C ARG A 624 20.53 3.17 -3.35
N VAL A 625 20.55 3.50 -2.06
CA VAL A 625 21.03 4.78 -1.55
C VAL A 625 21.98 4.55 -0.37
N PHE A 626 23.26 4.85 -0.56
CA PHE A 626 24.29 4.73 0.47
C PHE A 626 24.99 6.08 0.73
N THR A 627 25.80 6.17 1.78
CA THR A 627 26.29 7.47 2.30
C THR A 627 27.80 7.61 2.37
N GLY A 628 28.57 6.58 2.02
CA GLY A 628 30.04 6.54 2.18
C GLY A 628 30.45 6.39 3.65
N ASP A 629 29.94 7.28 4.50
CA ASP A 629 29.91 7.11 5.95
C ASP A 629 29.06 5.89 6.33
N TYR A 630 29.76 4.86 6.83
CA TYR A 630 29.23 3.60 7.33
C TYR A 630 29.01 3.63 8.86
N VAL A 631 29.72 4.50 9.58
CA VAL A 631 29.67 4.63 11.05
C VAL A 631 28.33 5.24 11.47
N ARG A 632 28.03 6.43 10.94
CA ARG A 632 26.80 7.18 11.18
C ARG A 632 25.63 6.66 10.35
N SER A 633 25.87 5.73 9.43
CA SER A 633 24.86 5.21 8.48
C SER A 633 23.57 4.71 9.14
N LYS A 634 23.65 4.23 10.39
CA LYS A 634 22.52 3.74 11.20
C LYS A 634 21.59 4.86 11.65
N ASP A 635 22.15 6.03 12.00
CA ASP A 635 21.45 7.23 12.46
C ASP A 635 20.86 8.05 11.29
N LEU A 636 21.24 7.74 10.05
CA LEU A 636 20.78 8.47 8.86
C LEU A 636 19.47 7.88 8.33
N VAL A 637 18.46 8.73 8.23
CA VAL A 637 17.18 8.46 7.55
C VAL A 637 17.09 9.28 6.27
N PHE A 638 16.28 8.83 5.31
CA PHE A 638 16.24 9.36 3.95
C PHE A 638 14.88 9.92 3.60
N GLN A 639 14.88 11.05 2.90
CA GLN A 639 13.70 11.57 2.22
C GLN A 639 13.92 11.48 0.72
N THR A 640 12.90 11.04 -0.01
CA THR A 640 12.93 10.95 -1.48
C THR A 640 11.83 11.77 -2.12
N ARG A 641 12.00 12.08 -3.40
CA ARG A 641 10.95 12.55 -4.30
C ARG A 641 11.24 12.15 -5.74
N LEU A 642 10.19 12.05 -6.56
CA LEU A 642 10.27 11.64 -7.96
C LEU A 642 9.28 12.47 -8.80
N GLY A 643 9.73 13.03 -9.92
CA GLY A 643 8.90 13.75 -10.88
C GLY A 643 9.73 14.59 -11.85
N GLU A 644 9.10 15.45 -12.65
CA GLU A 644 9.80 16.36 -13.56
C GLU A 644 10.48 17.53 -12.81
N GLY A 645 9.95 17.92 -11.65
CA GLY A 645 10.63 18.81 -10.70
C GLY A 645 9.72 19.35 -9.60
N GLY A 646 10.24 19.49 -8.38
CA GLY A 646 9.60 20.31 -7.34
C GLY A 646 8.56 19.66 -6.42
N GLY A 647 8.31 18.34 -6.52
CA GLY A 647 7.40 17.64 -5.61
C GLY A 647 7.81 17.70 -4.13
N GLU A 648 6.86 17.41 -3.22
CA GLU A 648 7.13 17.30 -1.78
C GLU A 648 8.10 16.16 -1.45
N TRP A 649 8.82 16.31 -0.35
CA TRP A 649 9.69 15.26 0.19
C TRP A 649 8.87 14.20 0.94
N SER A 650 9.20 12.92 0.75
CA SER A 650 8.64 11.84 1.54
C SER A 650 8.85 12.05 3.04
N SER A 651 8.03 11.37 3.86
CA SER A 651 8.40 11.13 5.27
C SER A 651 9.82 10.54 5.35
N ALA A 652 10.60 10.97 6.33
CA ALA A 652 11.94 10.43 6.55
C ALA A 652 11.88 8.94 6.91
N SER A 653 12.74 8.13 6.31
CA SER A 653 12.71 6.67 6.46
C SER A 653 14.10 6.06 6.47
N ALA A 654 14.35 5.07 7.33
CA ALA A 654 15.58 4.27 7.31
C ALA A 654 15.70 3.36 6.06
N ARG A 655 14.70 3.34 5.17
CA ARG A 655 14.76 2.60 3.90
C ARG A 655 15.92 3.11 3.05
N ARG A 656 16.80 2.18 2.65
CA ARG A 656 17.94 2.43 1.74
C ARG A 656 17.67 2.00 0.30
N SER A 657 16.57 1.29 0.04
CA SER A 657 16.12 0.90 -1.30
C SER A 657 14.74 1.47 -1.58
N PHE A 658 14.58 2.07 -2.75
CA PHE A 658 13.34 2.65 -3.25
C PHE A 658 13.02 2.02 -4.60
N GLU A 659 11.79 1.55 -4.78
CA GLU A 659 11.35 0.88 -6.00
C GLU A 659 10.11 1.60 -6.51
N TYR A 660 10.17 2.07 -7.76
CA TYR A 660 9.07 2.77 -8.42
C TYR A 660 8.60 1.94 -9.59
N THR A 661 7.30 1.68 -9.64
CA THR A 661 6.65 0.82 -10.64
C THR A 661 5.59 1.60 -11.41
N ASN A 662 5.20 1.08 -12.58
CA ASN A 662 4.17 1.66 -13.45
C ASN A 662 4.37 3.15 -13.81
N LEU A 663 5.63 3.58 -13.96
CA LEU A 663 5.97 4.89 -14.53
C LEU A 663 5.51 4.98 -16.00
N SER A 664 4.91 6.10 -16.37
CA SER A 664 4.47 6.43 -17.74
C SER A 664 5.66 6.85 -18.62
N GLU A 665 5.47 7.03 -19.93
CA GLU A 665 6.47 7.74 -20.73
C GLU A 665 6.70 9.17 -20.21
N GLY A 666 7.96 9.63 -20.23
CA GLY A 666 8.34 10.94 -19.67
C GLY A 666 9.79 11.01 -19.20
N ASP A 667 10.22 12.20 -18.79
CA ASP A 667 11.49 12.42 -18.10
C ASP A 667 11.27 12.43 -16.59
N TYR A 668 12.16 11.77 -15.85
CA TYR A 668 12.06 11.64 -14.40
C TYR A 668 13.35 12.07 -13.72
N ARG A 669 13.19 12.88 -12.68
CA ARG A 669 14.23 13.27 -11.74
C ARG A 669 13.93 12.64 -10.39
N PHE A 670 14.68 11.60 -10.03
CA PHE A 670 14.71 11.05 -8.69
C PHE A 670 15.66 11.90 -7.85
N GLU A 671 15.19 12.37 -6.69
CA GLU A 671 16.03 13.05 -5.71
C GLU A 671 15.96 12.32 -4.36
N VAL A 672 17.09 12.26 -3.67
CA VAL A 672 17.19 11.71 -2.32
C VAL A 672 18.17 12.52 -1.47
N ARG A 673 17.77 12.83 -0.23
CA ARG A 673 18.63 13.48 0.77
C ARG A 673 18.71 12.65 2.04
N ALA A 674 19.88 12.62 2.66
CA ALA A 674 20.06 12.10 4.00
C ALA A 674 19.60 13.13 5.04
N VAL A 675 19.17 12.67 6.20
CA VAL A 675 18.78 13.47 7.36
C VAL A 675 19.39 12.81 8.59
N ASN A 676 20.08 13.59 9.43
CA ASN A 676 20.73 13.07 10.65
C ASN A 676 19.80 13.16 11.88
N ARG A 677 20.27 12.63 13.01
CA ARG A 677 19.59 12.62 14.31
C ARG A 677 19.03 13.98 14.76
N ALA A 678 19.68 15.09 14.41
CA ALA A 678 19.24 16.45 14.74
C ALA A 678 18.32 17.09 13.68
N GLY A 679 17.83 16.31 12.71
CA GLY A 679 16.95 16.79 11.63
C GLY A 679 17.66 17.58 10.52
N GLN A 680 18.98 17.75 10.58
CA GLN A 680 19.75 18.45 9.55
C GLN A 680 19.80 17.60 8.28
N THR A 681 19.53 18.21 7.11
CA THR A 681 19.43 17.50 5.83
C THR A 681 20.65 17.72 4.94
N SER A 682 21.11 16.68 4.23
CA SER A 682 22.11 16.82 3.17
C SER A 682 21.59 17.68 2.01
N ALA A 683 22.49 18.17 1.16
CA ALA A 683 22.10 18.53 -0.20
C ALA A 683 21.53 17.29 -0.92
N PRO A 684 20.55 17.45 -1.81
CA PRO A 684 19.91 16.32 -2.49
C PRO A 684 20.82 15.74 -3.55
N ALA A 685 21.01 14.43 -3.51
CA ALA A 685 21.55 13.66 -4.62
C ALA A 685 20.46 13.52 -5.69
N VAL A 686 20.85 13.58 -6.96
CA VAL A 686 19.93 13.63 -8.10
C VAL A 686 20.32 12.57 -9.13
N PHE A 687 19.33 11.82 -9.61
CA PHE A 687 19.47 10.91 -10.75
C PHE A 687 18.35 11.16 -11.75
N THR A 688 18.70 11.33 -13.03
CA THR A 688 17.77 11.59 -14.12
C THR A 688 17.71 10.43 -15.09
N PHE A 689 16.50 10.08 -15.53
CA PHE A 689 16.25 8.99 -16.48
C PHE A 689 14.99 9.27 -17.30
N ARG A 690 14.87 8.59 -18.44
CA ARG A 690 13.71 8.68 -19.33
C ARG A 690 13.01 7.33 -19.41
N ILE A 691 11.67 7.33 -19.36
CA ILE A 691 10.86 6.20 -19.81
C ILE A 691 10.50 6.45 -21.27
N LEU A 692 10.98 5.58 -22.16
CA LEU A 692 10.70 5.64 -23.59
C LEU A 692 9.24 5.30 -23.89
N PRO A 693 8.60 5.94 -24.88
CA PRO A 693 7.26 5.57 -25.32
C PRO A 693 7.23 4.11 -25.84
N PRO A 694 6.06 3.44 -25.78
CA PRO A 694 5.94 2.05 -26.21
C PRO A 694 6.18 1.91 -27.72
N TRP A 695 6.66 0.74 -28.15
CA TRP A 695 7.09 0.49 -29.53
C TRP A 695 6.03 0.82 -30.60
N TYR A 696 4.75 0.66 -30.26
CA TYR A 696 3.61 0.96 -31.13
C TYR A 696 3.34 2.47 -31.32
N ARG A 697 4.00 3.35 -30.55
CA ARG A 697 4.03 4.81 -30.76
C ARG A 697 5.34 5.29 -31.43
N SER A 698 6.18 4.38 -31.92
CA SER A 698 7.41 4.74 -32.64
C SER A 698 7.13 5.24 -34.07
N GLY A 699 8.05 6.04 -34.62
CA GLY A 699 7.93 6.53 -36.01
C GLY A 699 7.84 5.40 -37.05
N TRP A 700 8.53 4.28 -36.82
CA TRP A 700 8.42 3.08 -37.67
C TRP A 700 7.08 2.35 -37.52
N ALA A 701 6.48 2.33 -36.31
CA ALA A 701 5.13 1.82 -36.14
C ALA A 701 4.10 2.71 -36.87
N PHE A 702 4.22 4.04 -36.77
CA PHE A 702 3.38 4.97 -37.55
C PHE A 702 3.56 4.80 -39.07
N ALA A 703 4.80 4.66 -39.57
CA ALA A 703 5.05 4.35 -40.97
C ALA A 703 4.41 2.99 -41.37
N GLY A 704 4.50 1.99 -40.49
CA GLY A 704 3.82 0.70 -40.65
C GLY A 704 2.30 0.82 -40.68
N TYR A 705 1.69 1.69 -39.86
CA TYR A 705 0.25 1.95 -39.88
C TYR A 705 -0.18 2.69 -41.16
N VAL A 706 0.60 3.66 -41.64
CA VAL A 706 0.34 4.33 -42.92
C VAL A 706 0.47 3.35 -44.09
N ALA A 707 1.47 2.46 -44.07
CA ALA A 707 1.63 1.42 -45.09
C ALA A 707 0.52 0.36 -45.03
N ALA A 708 0.11 -0.08 -43.84
CA ALA A 708 -0.99 -1.01 -43.64
C ALA A 708 -2.35 -0.40 -44.02
N LEU A 709 -2.58 0.89 -43.72
CA LEU A 709 -3.74 1.64 -44.17
C LEU A 709 -3.73 1.80 -45.70
N GLY A 710 -2.57 2.11 -46.28
CA GLY A 710 -2.40 2.17 -47.74
C GLY A 710 -2.69 0.83 -48.42
N LEU A 711 -2.22 -0.29 -47.86
CA LEU A 711 -2.52 -1.63 -48.32
C LEU A 711 -3.99 -2.02 -48.09
N ALA A 712 -4.62 -1.60 -46.99
CA ALA A 712 -6.03 -1.82 -46.72
C ALA A 712 -6.92 -1.01 -47.67
N VAL A 713 -6.56 0.24 -47.99
CA VAL A 713 -7.25 1.09 -48.97
C VAL A 713 -7.03 0.56 -50.39
N PHE A 714 -5.81 0.20 -50.77
CA PHE A 714 -5.53 -0.43 -52.07
C PHE A 714 -6.24 -1.78 -52.22
N GLY A 715 -6.23 -2.59 -51.17
CA GLY A 715 -6.96 -3.86 -51.08
C GLY A 715 -8.47 -3.64 -51.19
N PHE A 716 -9.03 -2.67 -50.47
CA PHE A 716 -10.44 -2.28 -50.57
C PHE A 716 -10.80 -1.78 -51.97
N ILE A 717 -9.96 -0.95 -52.60
CA ILE A 717 -10.16 -0.48 -53.99
C ILE A 717 -10.12 -1.67 -54.96
N ARG A 718 -9.14 -2.57 -54.86
CA ARG A 718 -9.05 -3.76 -55.73
C ARG A 718 -10.17 -4.77 -55.47
N VAL A 719 -10.63 -4.93 -54.24
CA VAL A 719 -11.82 -5.72 -53.89
C VAL A 719 -13.09 -5.04 -54.38
N ARG A 720 -13.19 -3.71 -54.33
CA ARG A 720 -14.34 -2.94 -54.86
C ARG A 720 -14.39 -3.00 -56.38
N GLU A 721 -13.27 -2.80 -57.08
CA GLU A 721 -13.18 -2.99 -58.53
C GLU A 721 -13.53 -4.43 -58.95
N ARG A 722 -13.05 -5.44 -58.21
CA ARG A 722 -13.40 -6.85 -58.47
C ARG A 722 -14.87 -7.12 -58.18
N ARG A 723 -15.44 -6.57 -57.10
CA ARG A 723 -16.87 -6.69 -56.77
C ARG A 723 -17.78 -5.92 -57.74
N ILE A 724 -17.33 -4.81 -58.32
CA ILE A 724 -18.08 -4.09 -59.36
C ILE A 724 -18.01 -4.85 -60.69
N ARG A 725 -16.82 -5.32 -61.09
CA ARG A 725 -16.68 -6.15 -62.30
C ARG A 725 -17.44 -7.48 -62.19
N ALA A 726 -17.36 -8.13 -61.03
CA ALA A 726 -18.21 -9.28 -60.70
C ALA A 726 -19.69 -8.89 -60.78
N ARG A 727 -20.15 -7.87 -60.04
CA ARG A 727 -21.56 -7.47 -60.01
C ARG A 727 -22.14 -7.10 -61.37
N ASN A 728 -21.36 -6.56 -62.30
CA ASN A 728 -21.86 -6.31 -63.66
C ASN A 728 -22.13 -7.63 -64.42
N GLN A 729 -21.25 -8.62 -64.32
CA GLN A 729 -21.44 -9.95 -64.93
C GLN A 729 -22.43 -10.84 -64.16
N GLU A 730 -22.54 -10.61 -62.85
CA GLU A 730 -23.46 -11.26 -61.92
C GLU A 730 -24.88 -10.70 -62.10
N LEU A 731 -25.06 -9.41 -62.36
CA LEU A 731 -26.37 -8.84 -62.75
C LEU A 731 -26.88 -9.41 -64.09
N GLU A 732 -25.99 -9.70 -65.04
CA GLU A 732 -26.34 -10.35 -66.31
C GLU A 732 -26.70 -11.83 -66.17
N THR A 733 -26.40 -12.49 -65.04
CA THR A 733 -26.63 -13.94 -64.83
C THR A 733 -27.55 -14.28 -63.65
N LEU A 734 -27.68 -13.40 -62.66
CA LEU A 734 -28.55 -13.54 -61.49
C LEU A 734 -30.03 -13.33 -61.83
N VAL A 735 -30.33 -12.65 -62.95
CA VAL A 735 -31.67 -12.55 -63.54
C VAL A 735 -32.16 -13.91 -64.05
N GLU A 736 -31.26 -14.80 -64.50
CA GLU A 736 -31.64 -16.05 -65.18
C GLU A 736 -31.62 -17.30 -64.29
N VAL A 737 -30.78 -17.35 -63.24
CA VAL A 737 -30.61 -18.58 -62.43
C VAL A 737 -31.33 -18.54 -61.07
N ARG A 738 -31.47 -17.35 -60.44
CA ARG A 738 -32.21 -17.14 -59.16
C ARG A 738 -31.76 -18.09 -58.02
N THR A 739 -32.56 -18.17 -56.93
CA THR A 739 -32.72 -19.35 -56.03
C THR A 739 -31.54 -20.06 -55.33
N ALA A 740 -30.25 -19.76 -55.57
CA ALA A 740 -29.13 -20.63 -55.16
C ALA A 740 -28.10 -20.03 -54.15
N GLU A 741 -28.01 -20.66 -52.98
CA GLU A 741 -26.83 -20.77 -52.08
C GLU A 741 -26.26 -19.57 -51.25
N LEU A 742 -27.09 -18.61 -50.78
CA LEU A 742 -26.65 -17.71 -49.68
C LEU A 742 -26.68 -18.40 -48.29
N VAL A 743 -25.71 -19.32 -48.05
CA VAL A 743 -25.61 -20.10 -46.80
C VAL A 743 -24.27 -19.95 -46.07
N LYS A 744 -23.24 -19.32 -46.66
CA LYS A 744 -21.84 -19.37 -46.14
C LYS A 744 -21.21 -18.02 -45.74
N ALA A 745 -21.84 -17.28 -44.82
CA ALA A 745 -21.17 -16.23 -44.05
C ALA A 745 -21.88 -15.88 -42.71
N SER A 746 -21.68 -16.68 -41.65
CA SER A 746 -22.19 -16.35 -40.29
C SER A 746 -21.20 -16.56 -39.13
N ALA A 747 -20.08 -17.26 -39.31
CA ALA A 747 -19.22 -17.67 -38.20
C ALA A 747 -18.23 -16.58 -37.70
N ALA A 748 -17.75 -15.72 -38.60
CA ALA A 748 -16.61 -14.83 -38.33
C ALA A 748 -16.89 -13.60 -37.44
N LYS A 749 -18.14 -13.42 -36.97
CA LYS A 749 -18.54 -12.25 -36.16
C LYS A 749 -18.48 -12.52 -34.65
N ASP A 750 -18.80 -13.74 -34.24
CA ASP A 750 -18.96 -14.07 -32.82
C ASP A 750 -17.61 -14.35 -32.13
N GLU A 751 -16.64 -14.88 -32.87
CA GLU A 751 -15.25 -15.11 -32.43
C GLU A 751 -14.55 -13.81 -32.02
N PHE A 752 -14.81 -12.71 -32.74
CA PHE A 752 -14.23 -11.39 -32.47
C PHE A 752 -14.68 -10.81 -31.11
N LEU A 753 -15.95 -11.00 -30.74
CA LEU A 753 -16.51 -10.46 -29.49
C LEU A 753 -16.10 -11.29 -28.26
N ALA A 754 -15.82 -12.57 -28.44
CA ALA A 754 -15.35 -13.46 -27.38
C ALA A 754 -13.93 -13.10 -26.90
N GLY A 755 -13.01 -12.78 -27.81
CA GLY A 755 -11.60 -12.51 -27.50
C GLY A 755 -11.39 -11.21 -26.70
N VAL A 756 -11.88 -10.08 -27.22
CA VAL A 756 -11.70 -8.73 -26.66
C VAL A 756 -12.09 -8.66 -25.17
N SER A 757 -13.13 -9.40 -24.79
CA SER A 757 -13.75 -9.28 -23.48
C SER A 757 -12.95 -9.90 -22.33
N HIS A 758 -12.07 -10.87 -22.59
CA HIS A 758 -11.14 -11.37 -21.56
C HIS A 758 -10.00 -10.40 -21.27
N GLU A 759 -9.58 -9.61 -22.27
CA GLU A 759 -8.51 -8.63 -22.11
C GLU A 759 -8.96 -7.39 -21.31
N ILE A 760 -10.23 -7.00 -21.36
CA ILE A 760 -10.76 -5.84 -20.61
C ILE A 760 -11.18 -6.22 -19.17
N ARG A 761 -11.62 -7.46 -18.91
CA ARG A 761 -11.99 -7.90 -17.54
C ARG A 761 -10.80 -7.86 -16.57
N ASN A 762 -9.63 -8.32 -17.01
CA ASN A 762 -8.43 -8.40 -16.17
C ASN A 762 -7.97 -7.05 -15.57
N PRO A 763 -7.78 -5.96 -16.33
CA PRO A 763 -7.40 -4.67 -15.75
C PRO A 763 -8.51 -4.07 -14.86
N MET A 764 -9.79 -4.30 -15.19
CA MET A 764 -10.90 -3.76 -14.38
C MET A 764 -10.96 -4.37 -12.98
N ASN A 765 -10.77 -5.68 -12.85
CA ASN A 765 -10.69 -6.33 -11.54
C ASN A 765 -9.48 -5.85 -10.73
N GLY A 766 -8.36 -5.49 -11.37
CA GLY A 766 -7.22 -4.85 -10.72
C GLY A 766 -7.55 -3.46 -10.15
N VAL A 767 -8.24 -2.61 -10.93
CA VAL A 767 -8.68 -1.28 -10.48
C VAL A 767 -9.66 -1.37 -9.31
N ILE A 768 -10.63 -2.31 -9.36
CA ILE A 768 -11.58 -2.53 -8.25
C ILE A 768 -10.84 -3.03 -7.01
N GLY A 769 -9.96 -4.04 -7.13
CA GLY A 769 -9.22 -4.58 -6.00
C GLY A 769 -8.32 -3.55 -5.29
N ILE A 770 -7.74 -2.59 -6.03
CA ILE A 770 -7.01 -1.46 -5.44
C ILE A 770 -7.99 -0.49 -4.74
N ALA A 771 -9.14 -0.19 -5.36
CA ALA A 771 -10.13 0.74 -4.81
C ALA A 771 -10.91 0.20 -3.58
N GLU A 772 -10.94 -1.13 -3.38
CA GLU A 772 -11.55 -1.75 -2.20
C GLU A 772 -10.58 -1.87 -1.01
N ASN A 773 -9.29 -2.14 -1.26
CA ASN A 773 -8.28 -2.31 -0.21
C ASN A 773 -7.63 -1.00 0.29
N PHE A 774 -7.99 0.15 -0.29
CA PHE A 774 -7.42 1.44 0.09
C PHE A 774 -8.04 1.98 1.40
N ARG A 775 -7.23 2.14 2.44
CA ARG A 775 -7.67 2.74 3.72
C ARG A 775 -7.98 4.23 3.52
N THR A 776 -9.19 4.65 3.88
CA THR A 776 -9.67 6.04 3.73
C THR A 776 -9.41 6.92 4.96
N GLU A 777 -8.75 6.38 5.98
CA GLU A 777 -8.30 7.10 7.16
C GLU A 777 -7.21 8.11 6.80
N GLY A 778 -7.32 9.34 7.28
CA GLY A 778 -6.39 10.44 6.93
C GLY A 778 -6.76 11.23 5.66
N LEU A 779 -7.63 10.72 4.77
CA LEU A 779 -8.13 11.50 3.64
C LEU A 779 -9.05 12.64 4.11
N ASP A 780 -9.03 13.77 3.41
CA ASP A 780 -9.94 14.90 3.63
C ASP A 780 -11.34 14.65 3.03
N ALA A 781 -12.29 15.56 3.29
CA ALA A 781 -13.68 15.39 2.86
C ALA A 781 -13.83 15.35 1.33
N GLU A 782 -13.02 16.12 0.60
CA GLU A 782 -13.10 16.16 -0.86
C GLU A 782 -12.45 14.93 -1.51
N SER A 783 -11.29 14.49 -1.01
CA SER A 783 -10.62 13.29 -1.52
C SER A 783 -11.40 12.02 -1.21
N ARG A 784 -12.04 11.90 -0.03
CA ARG A 784 -12.97 10.78 0.24
C ARG A 784 -14.12 10.74 -0.75
N ARG A 785 -14.68 11.91 -1.10
CA ARG A 785 -15.78 12.03 -2.07
C ARG A 785 -15.34 11.71 -3.50
N LYS A 786 -14.14 12.15 -3.91
CA LYS A 786 -13.52 11.79 -5.19
C LYS A 786 -13.21 10.29 -5.27
N PHE A 787 -12.70 9.70 -4.19
CA PHE A 787 -12.34 8.29 -4.12
C PHE A 787 -13.58 7.37 -4.12
N SER A 788 -14.64 7.73 -3.39
CA SER A 788 -15.91 6.99 -3.46
C SER A 788 -16.53 7.05 -4.85
N LEU A 789 -16.44 8.20 -5.53
CA LEU A 789 -16.86 8.35 -6.94
C LEU A 789 -16.04 7.44 -7.86
N LEU A 790 -14.72 7.37 -7.70
CA LEU A 790 -13.85 6.51 -8.50
C LEU A 790 -14.15 5.03 -8.31
N ARG A 791 -14.36 4.58 -7.06
CA ARG A 791 -14.78 3.18 -6.77
C ARG A 791 -16.16 2.87 -7.36
N GLN A 792 -17.09 3.82 -7.28
CA GLN A 792 -18.43 3.69 -7.87
C GLN A 792 -18.38 3.60 -9.40
N CYS A 793 -17.53 4.40 -10.05
CA CYS A 793 -17.30 4.32 -11.49
C CYS A 793 -16.64 3.00 -11.92
N ALA A 794 -15.60 2.53 -11.22
CA ALA A 794 -14.91 1.28 -11.56
C ALA A 794 -15.84 0.06 -11.45
N SER A 795 -16.62 -0.02 -10.36
CA SER A 795 -17.64 -1.05 -10.17
C SER A 795 -18.71 -1.01 -11.28
N HIS A 796 -19.19 0.18 -11.63
CA HIS A 796 -20.17 0.36 -12.70
C HIS A 796 -19.64 -0.04 -14.09
N LEU A 797 -18.37 0.25 -14.38
CA LEU A 797 -17.75 -0.09 -15.67
C LEU A 797 -17.48 -1.59 -15.82
N SER A 798 -17.12 -2.30 -14.74
CA SER A 798 -16.99 -3.76 -14.77
C SER A 798 -18.35 -4.43 -14.95
N SER A 799 -19.39 -3.96 -14.23
CA SER A 799 -20.78 -4.42 -14.44
C SER A 799 -21.26 -4.19 -15.88
N LEU A 800 -20.95 -3.04 -16.50
CA LEU A 800 -21.20 -2.78 -17.93
C LEU A 800 -20.50 -3.80 -18.83
N LEU A 801 -19.25 -4.15 -18.53
CA LEU A 801 -18.48 -5.11 -19.32
C LEU A 801 -19.08 -6.52 -19.23
N GLU A 802 -19.51 -6.95 -18.04
CA GLU A 802 -20.13 -8.25 -17.82
C GLU A 802 -21.54 -8.33 -18.44
N ASP A 803 -22.34 -7.25 -18.34
CA ASP A 803 -23.63 -7.10 -19.05
C ASP A 803 -23.44 -7.27 -20.56
N ILE A 804 -22.47 -6.58 -21.17
CA ILE A 804 -22.16 -6.65 -22.61
C ILE A 804 -21.65 -8.05 -23.01
N LEU A 805 -20.93 -8.73 -22.11
CA LEU A 805 -20.39 -10.08 -22.33
C LEU A 805 -21.47 -11.15 -22.36
N ASP A 806 -22.30 -11.21 -21.32
CA ASP A 806 -23.42 -12.15 -21.27
C ASP A 806 -24.42 -11.82 -22.39
N PHE A 807 -24.63 -10.54 -22.72
CA PHE A 807 -25.40 -10.12 -23.89
C PHE A 807 -24.82 -10.64 -25.22
N SER A 808 -23.50 -10.56 -25.44
CA SER A 808 -22.87 -11.10 -26.64
C SER A 808 -23.01 -12.62 -26.72
N LYS A 809 -22.97 -13.33 -25.58
CA LYS A 809 -23.20 -14.77 -25.51
C LYS A 809 -24.68 -15.14 -25.72
N VAL A 810 -25.64 -14.30 -25.29
CA VAL A 810 -27.05 -14.45 -25.66
C VAL A 810 -27.20 -14.28 -27.18
N GLN A 811 -26.64 -13.22 -27.79
CA GLN A 811 -26.77 -12.96 -29.23
C GLN A 811 -26.16 -14.06 -30.11
N ALA A 812 -24.99 -14.59 -29.75
CA ALA A 812 -24.36 -15.71 -30.45
C ALA A 812 -25.04 -17.07 -30.13
N GLY A 813 -26.05 -17.10 -29.25
CA GLY A 813 -26.69 -18.32 -28.75
C GLY A 813 -25.82 -19.15 -27.79
N ALA A 814 -24.57 -18.74 -27.57
CA ALA A 814 -23.50 -19.44 -26.84
C ALA A 814 -23.61 -19.38 -25.29
N ILE A 815 -24.75 -18.97 -24.72
CA ILE A 815 -25.09 -19.35 -23.35
C ILE A 815 -25.58 -20.80 -23.36
N GLU A 816 -24.76 -21.69 -22.83
CA GLU A 816 -25.20 -22.97 -22.30
C GLU A 816 -25.95 -22.72 -20.99
N LEU A 817 -27.14 -23.30 -20.85
CA LEU A 817 -27.84 -23.40 -19.56
C LEU A 817 -27.36 -24.68 -18.87
N ASP A 818 -27.25 -24.65 -17.55
CA ASP A 818 -26.85 -25.79 -16.73
C ASP A 818 -28.06 -26.29 -15.89
N PRO A 819 -29.05 -26.96 -16.52
CA PRO A 819 -30.31 -27.32 -15.88
C PRO A 819 -30.10 -28.42 -14.83
N LYS A 820 -30.19 -28.03 -13.56
CA LYS A 820 -30.01 -28.89 -12.39
C LYS A 820 -31.25 -28.82 -11.48
N PRO A 821 -31.51 -29.84 -10.64
CA PRO A 821 -32.51 -29.73 -9.58
C PRO A 821 -32.17 -28.57 -8.63
N PHE A 822 -33.17 -27.77 -8.27
CA PHE A 822 -33.08 -26.71 -7.26
C PHE A 822 -34.40 -26.57 -6.50
N ASP A 823 -34.35 -26.17 -5.21
CA ASP A 823 -35.54 -25.76 -4.46
C ASP A 823 -35.90 -24.30 -4.80
N LEU A 824 -37.15 -24.11 -5.23
CA LEU A 824 -37.65 -22.80 -5.67
C LEU A 824 -37.85 -21.81 -4.51
N PRO A 825 -38.52 -22.17 -3.38
CA PRO A 825 -38.55 -21.32 -2.19
C PRO A 825 -37.18 -20.83 -1.71
N GLU A 826 -36.18 -21.71 -1.56
CA GLU A 826 -34.82 -21.34 -1.12
C GLU A 826 -34.17 -20.35 -2.11
N LEU A 827 -34.38 -20.54 -3.41
CA LEU A 827 -33.94 -19.59 -4.43
C LEU A 827 -34.56 -18.21 -4.20
N VAL A 828 -35.87 -18.13 -3.98
CA VAL A 828 -36.60 -16.86 -3.79
C VAL A 828 -36.20 -16.18 -2.46
N GLU A 829 -36.10 -16.92 -1.36
CA GLU A 829 -35.61 -16.42 -0.07
C GLU A 829 -34.18 -15.86 -0.18
N SER A 830 -33.31 -16.53 -0.93
CA SER A 830 -31.93 -16.07 -1.13
C SER A 830 -31.83 -14.74 -1.88
N VAL A 831 -32.80 -14.40 -2.76
CA VAL A 831 -32.86 -13.09 -3.42
C VAL A 831 -33.10 -11.99 -2.39
N ALA A 832 -34.13 -12.15 -1.53
CA ALA A 832 -34.43 -11.18 -0.48
C ALA A 832 -33.28 -11.03 0.52
N ALA A 833 -32.58 -12.13 0.85
CA ALA A 833 -31.39 -12.09 1.69
C ALA A 833 -30.24 -11.28 1.07
N ILE A 834 -30.02 -11.40 -0.25
CA ILE A 834 -28.99 -10.65 -0.99
C ILE A 834 -29.37 -9.16 -1.13
N THR A 835 -30.65 -8.85 -1.38
CA THR A 835 -31.10 -7.45 -1.56
C THR A 835 -31.40 -6.71 -0.25
N ARG A 836 -31.26 -7.36 0.92
CA ARG A 836 -31.56 -6.77 2.24
C ARG A 836 -30.85 -5.43 2.48
N ALA A 837 -29.57 -5.32 2.12
CA ALA A 837 -28.80 -4.09 2.32
C ALA A 837 -29.29 -2.91 1.45
N ASP A 838 -29.85 -3.17 0.25
CA ASP A 838 -30.53 -2.13 -0.54
C ASP A 838 -31.91 -1.80 0.06
N SER A 839 -32.65 -2.80 0.57
CA SER A 839 -33.96 -2.62 1.21
C SER A 839 -33.88 -1.73 2.46
N GLU A 840 -32.91 -1.99 3.35
CA GLU A 840 -32.59 -1.16 4.52
C GLU A 840 -32.18 0.27 4.12
N LYS A 841 -31.30 0.40 3.12
CA LYS A 841 -30.76 1.67 2.61
C LYS A 841 -31.81 2.57 1.95
N TYR A 842 -32.80 2.00 1.27
CA TYR A 842 -33.90 2.75 0.64
C TYR A 842 -35.16 2.84 1.52
N GLY A 843 -35.21 2.14 2.67
CA GLY A 843 -36.32 2.18 3.61
C GLY A 843 -37.60 1.48 3.12
N VAL A 844 -37.48 0.58 2.15
CA VAL A 844 -38.60 -0.10 1.47
C VAL A 844 -38.47 -1.61 1.73
N PRO A 845 -39.37 -2.25 2.49
CA PRO A 845 -39.31 -3.67 2.79
C PRO A 845 -39.59 -4.53 1.55
N VAL A 846 -39.01 -5.73 1.52
CA VAL A 846 -39.26 -6.76 0.51
C VAL A 846 -40.07 -7.91 1.13
N GLU A 847 -41.28 -8.13 0.63
CA GLU A 847 -42.15 -9.26 1.00
C GLU A 847 -42.08 -10.38 -0.04
N LEU A 848 -42.23 -11.64 0.40
CA LEU A 848 -42.17 -12.84 -0.45
C LEU A 848 -43.47 -13.65 -0.34
N ALA A 849 -44.07 -14.02 -1.48
CA ALA A 849 -45.30 -14.79 -1.55
C ALA A 849 -45.20 -15.90 -2.62
N VAL A 850 -44.88 -17.14 -2.22
CA VAL A 850 -44.84 -18.30 -3.11
C VAL A 850 -46.13 -19.11 -2.97
N SER A 851 -46.81 -19.38 -4.08
CA SER A 851 -48.06 -20.14 -4.11
C SER A 851 -47.82 -21.62 -3.75
N PRO A 852 -48.62 -22.24 -2.86
CA PRO A 852 -48.49 -23.66 -2.51
C PRO A 852 -48.70 -24.64 -3.68
N ALA A 853 -49.22 -24.17 -4.82
CA ALA A 853 -49.39 -24.98 -6.01
C ALA A 853 -48.07 -25.20 -6.79
N VAL A 854 -47.00 -24.45 -6.50
CA VAL A 854 -45.73 -24.60 -7.22
C VAL A 854 -44.91 -25.75 -6.65
N PRO A 855 -44.46 -26.72 -7.48
CA PRO A 855 -43.55 -27.77 -7.03
C PRO A 855 -42.25 -27.17 -6.48
N ARG A 856 -41.79 -27.68 -5.32
CA ARG A 856 -40.55 -27.24 -4.67
C ARG A 856 -39.32 -27.48 -5.53
N GLU A 857 -39.10 -28.73 -5.94
CA GLU A 857 -37.95 -29.14 -6.73
C GLU A 857 -38.23 -29.02 -8.23
N LEU A 858 -37.46 -28.17 -8.89
CA LEU A 858 -37.55 -27.89 -10.32
C LEU A 858 -36.18 -28.10 -10.97
N VAL A 859 -36.16 -28.50 -12.24
CA VAL A 859 -34.91 -28.66 -12.99
C VAL A 859 -34.72 -27.48 -13.95
N GLY A 860 -33.68 -26.68 -13.69
CA GLY A 860 -33.37 -25.46 -14.44
C GLY A 860 -32.10 -24.77 -13.95
N ASP A 861 -31.77 -23.61 -14.51
CA ASP A 861 -30.56 -22.86 -14.14
C ASP A 861 -30.85 -21.89 -12.98
N ALA A 862 -30.72 -22.39 -11.75
CA ALA A 862 -30.95 -21.63 -10.53
C ALA A 862 -30.11 -20.33 -10.43
N ARG A 863 -28.94 -20.28 -11.09
CA ARG A 863 -28.05 -19.12 -11.09
C ARG A 863 -28.60 -18.02 -12.01
N ARG A 864 -29.06 -18.37 -13.21
CA ARG A 864 -29.65 -17.42 -14.17
C ARG A 864 -31.02 -16.91 -13.71
N ILE A 865 -31.85 -17.76 -13.09
CA ILE A 865 -33.11 -17.32 -12.44
C ILE A 865 -32.82 -16.27 -11.36
N ARG A 866 -31.87 -16.55 -10.44
CA ARG A 866 -31.48 -15.63 -9.37
C ARG A 866 -30.91 -14.30 -9.89
N GLN A 867 -30.17 -14.33 -11.00
CA GLN A 867 -29.66 -13.13 -11.69
C GLN A 867 -30.79 -12.23 -12.22
N ILE A 868 -31.87 -12.80 -12.76
CA ILE A 868 -33.06 -12.05 -13.20
C ILE A 868 -33.75 -11.39 -12.00
N LEU A 869 -34.03 -12.17 -10.95
CA LEU A 869 -34.78 -11.69 -9.79
C LEU A 869 -34.04 -10.60 -9.00
N ILE A 870 -32.70 -10.70 -8.85
CA ILE A 870 -31.90 -9.64 -8.22
C ILE A 870 -31.96 -8.34 -9.02
N ASN A 871 -31.90 -8.41 -10.36
CA ASN A 871 -32.04 -7.22 -11.20
C ASN A 871 -33.42 -6.58 -11.07
N PHE A 872 -34.49 -7.37 -10.98
CA PHE A 872 -35.86 -6.85 -10.81
C PHE A 872 -36.03 -6.20 -9.43
N VAL A 873 -35.70 -6.89 -8.35
CA VAL A 873 -35.87 -6.38 -6.97
C VAL A 873 -34.95 -5.18 -6.69
N SER A 874 -33.70 -5.20 -7.15
CA SER A 874 -32.79 -4.05 -6.96
C SER A 874 -33.20 -2.85 -7.82
N ASN A 875 -33.96 -3.02 -8.92
CA ASN A 875 -34.56 -1.89 -9.64
C ASN A 875 -35.81 -1.37 -8.90
N ALA A 876 -36.72 -2.25 -8.50
CA ALA A 876 -37.92 -1.91 -7.71
C ALA A 876 -37.56 -1.07 -6.47
N LEU A 877 -36.57 -1.52 -5.68
CA LEU A 877 -36.09 -0.79 -4.49
C LEU A 877 -35.51 0.60 -4.80
N LYS A 878 -34.82 0.78 -5.94
CA LYS A 878 -34.21 2.07 -6.33
C LYS A 878 -35.24 3.11 -6.81
N PHE A 879 -36.37 2.66 -7.37
CA PHE A 879 -37.35 3.55 -8.00
C PHE A 879 -38.65 3.70 -7.18
N SER A 880 -38.97 2.77 -6.28
CA SER A 880 -40.13 2.83 -5.39
C SER A 880 -40.10 4.06 -4.46
N GLY A 881 -39.02 4.18 -3.67
CA GLY A 881 -38.79 5.31 -2.76
C GLY A 881 -39.72 5.44 -1.54
N ARG A 882 -40.85 4.71 -1.51
CA ARG A 882 -41.81 4.60 -0.39
C ARG A 882 -42.75 3.41 -0.63
N GLY A 883 -43.44 2.93 0.40
CA GLY A 883 -44.31 1.75 0.29
C GLY A 883 -43.51 0.45 0.44
N GLN A 884 -43.94 -0.62 -0.21
CA GLN A 884 -43.28 -1.94 -0.19
C GLN A 884 -42.84 -2.41 -1.58
N VAL A 885 -41.99 -3.44 -1.63
CA VAL A 885 -41.74 -4.27 -2.83
C VAL A 885 -42.19 -5.70 -2.53
N SER A 886 -42.91 -6.34 -3.44
CA SER A 886 -43.38 -7.72 -3.27
C SER A 886 -42.90 -8.63 -4.39
N VAL A 887 -42.37 -9.81 -4.03
CA VAL A 887 -42.02 -10.87 -4.97
C VAL A 887 -43.05 -11.99 -4.84
N THR A 888 -43.89 -12.14 -5.86
CA THR A 888 -44.96 -13.15 -5.89
C THR A 888 -44.62 -14.23 -6.92
N VAL A 889 -44.78 -15.51 -6.57
CA VAL A 889 -44.44 -16.64 -7.45
C VAL A 889 -45.56 -17.66 -7.48
N TRP A 890 -46.02 -18.04 -8.66
CA TRP A 890 -47.04 -19.07 -8.89
C TRP A 890 -46.71 -19.89 -10.13
N CYS A 891 -47.56 -20.86 -10.50
CA CYS A 891 -47.31 -21.66 -11.69
C CYS A 891 -48.58 -22.09 -12.41
N LYS A 892 -48.42 -22.42 -13.70
CA LYS A 892 -49.42 -23.02 -14.56
C LYS A 892 -48.94 -24.39 -15.01
N SER A 893 -49.66 -25.45 -14.67
CA SER A 893 -49.30 -26.81 -15.10
C SER A 893 -49.29 -26.91 -16.63
N LEU A 894 -48.22 -27.51 -17.17
CA LEU A 894 -48.07 -27.84 -18.59
C LEU A 894 -48.11 -29.36 -18.82
N GLY A 895 -48.69 -30.11 -17.87
CA GLY A 895 -48.79 -31.57 -17.87
C GLY A 895 -48.12 -32.20 -16.65
N ILE A 896 -48.03 -33.54 -16.65
CA ILE A 896 -47.64 -34.33 -15.46
C ILE A 896 -46.19 -34.07 -15.01
N ALA A 897 -45.29 -33.69 -15.93
CA ALA A 897 -43.84 -33.56 -15.68
C ALA A 897 -43.26 -32.16 -15.93
N ARG A 898 -44.09 -31.15 -16.27
CA ARG A 898 -43.64 -29.77 -16.55
C ARG A 898 -44.63 -28.74 -16.06
N THR A 899 -44.12 -27.61 -15.57
CA THR A 899 -44.93 -26.48 -15.11
C THR A 899 -44.27 -25.17 -15.54
N GLU A 900 -45.05 -24.19 -15.97
CA GLU A 900 -44.57 -22.83 -16.18
C GLU A 900 -44.62 -22.09 -14.84
N VAL A 901 -43.47 -21.73 -14.28
CA VAL A 901 -43.41 -20.89 -13.08
C VAL A 901 -43.33 -19.44 -13.50
N ILE A 902 -44.15 -18.61 -12.87
CA ILE A 902 -44.27 -17.19 -13.12
C ILE A 902 -43.89 -16.46 -11.83
N PHE A 903 -42.95 -15.53 -11.96
CA PHE A 903 -42.45 -14.65 -10.92
C PHE A 903 -42.90 -13.22 -11.26
N ALA A 904 -43.39 -12.50 -10.27
CA ALA A 904 -43.72 -11.07 -10.34
C ALA A 904 -42.91 -10.32 -9.28
N VAL A 905 -42.42 -9.13 -9.62
CA VAL A 905 -41.80 -8.20 -8.69
C VAL A 905 -42.53 -6.85 -8.81
N SER A 906 -43.34 -6.52 -7.81
CA SER A 906 -44.10 -5.27 -7.78
C SER A 906 -43.45 -4.23 -6.86
N ASP A 907 -43.51 -2.97 -7.26
CA ASP A 907 -43.24 -1.78 -6.44
C ASP A 907 -44.50 -0.90 -6.30
N GLU A 908 -44.49 0.02 -5.33
CA GLU A 908 -45.54 1.04 -5.08
C GLU A 908 -45.05 2.47 -5.40
N GLY A 909 -44.16 2.59 -6.39
CA GLY A 909 -43.43 3.82 -6.74
C GLY A 909 -44.20 4.85 -7.57
N PRO A 910 -43.49 5.73 -8.30
CA PRO A 910 -44.10 6.72 -9.20
C PRO A 910 -44.64 6.12 -10.50
N GLY A 911 -44.51 4.80 -10.70
CA GLY A 911 -44.84 4.11 -11.94
C GLY A 911 -44.00 4.55 -13.15
N ILE A 912 -44.30 3.97 -14.30
CA ILE A 912 -43.55 4.13 -15.55
C ILE A 912 -44.52 4.58 -16.64
N SER A 913 -44.20 5.63 -17.40
CA SER A 913 -45.07 6.08 -18.50
C SER A 913 -45.13 5.03 -19.62
N ALA A 914 -46.23 4.95 -20.37
CA ALA A 914 -46.36 3.99 -21.47
C ALA A 914 -45.23 4.11 -22.52
N GLU A 915 -44.75 5.34 -22.75
CA GLU A 915 -43.61 5.66 -23.62
C GLU A 915 -42.27 5.16 -23.07
N GLU A 916 -42.09 5.12 -21.73
CA GLU A 916 -40.95 4.49 -21.07
C GLU A 916 -41.08 2.96 -20.96
N GLN A 917 -42.29 2.41 -20.78
CA GLN A 917 -42.54 0.97 -20.68
C GLN A 917 -42.17 0.24 -21.96
N ALA A 918 -42.57 0.78 -23.12
CA ALA A 918 -42.16 0.29 -24.43
C ALA A 918 -40.63 0.31 -24.63
N ARG A 919 -39.92 1.15 -23.86
CA ARG A 919 -38.48 1.41 -23.94
C ARG A 919 -37.69 0.88 -22.74
N LEU A 920 -38.28 0.01 -21.92
CA LEU A 920 -37.64 -0.53 -20.71
C LEU A 920 -36.84 -1.83 -20.96
N PHE A 921 -37.14 -2.53 -22.06
CA PHE A 921 -36.47 -3.77 -22.49
C PHE A 921 -35.67 -3.60 -23.78
N THR A 922 -35.66 -2.40 -24.37
CA THR A 922 -34.77 -2.00 -25.46
C THR A 922 -33.35 -1.76 -24.93
N ARG A 923 -32.35 -1.97 -25.79
CA ARG A 923 -30.94 -2.02 -25.38
C ARG A 923 -30.39 -0.61 -25.19
N PHE A 924 -29.72 -0.36 -24.07
CA PHE A 924 -29.13 0.93 -23.67
C PHE A 924 -30.14 2.06 -23.39
N GLU A 925 -31.44 1.80 -23.45
CA GLU A 925 -32.45 2.81 -23.13
C GLU A 925 -32.66 2.92 -21.61
N ARG A 926 -33.01 4.13 -21.17
CA ARG A 926 -33.23 4.47 -19.76
C ARG A 926 -34.39 5.46 -19.66
N GLY A 927 -35.40 5.13 -18.86
CA GLY A 927 -36.57 5.99 -18.66
C GLY A 927 -36.21 7.42 -18.22
N ALA A 928 -37.01 8.39 -18.63
CA ALA A 928 -36.86 9.80 -18.33
C ALA A 928 -36.83 10.09 -16.82
N ALA A 929 -37.55 9.31 -16.00
CA ALA A 929 -37.45 9.37 -14.54
C ALA A 929 -36.00 9.12 -14.06
N ALA A 930 -35.33 8.14 -14.64
CA ALA A 930 -33.93 7.80 -14.38
C ALA A 930 -32.91 8.70 -15.14
N GLN A 931 -33.36 9.64 -15.97
CA GLN A 931 -32.52 10.68 -16.57
C GLN A 931 -32.56 11.98 -15.77
N LYS A 932 -33.72 12.33 -15.18
CA LYS A 932 -33.88 13.53 -14.34
C LYS A 932 -33.46 13.32 -12.89
N GLY A 933 -33.50 12.09 -12.37
CA GLY A 933 -32.98 11.71 -11.05
C GLY A 933 -31.55 11.13 -11.08
N ARG A 934 -30.76 11.35 -10.03
CA ARG A 934 -29.37 10.85 -9.90
C ARG A 934 -29.25 9.35 -9.57
N VAL A 935 -29.95 8.48 -10.32
CA VAL A 935 -29.88 7.02 -10.16
C VAL A 935 -28.95 6.43 -11.24
N PRO A 936 -27.84 5.76 -10.88
CA PRO A 936 -26.94 5.13 -11.86
C PRO A 936 -27.52 3.81 -12.40
N GLY A 937 -27.30 3.52 -13.69
CA GLY A 937 -27.83 2.33 -14.37
C GLY A 937 -27.42 2.24 -15.85
N THR A 938 -27.44 1.04 -16.43
CA THR A 938 -26.81 0.75 -17.74
C THR A 938 -27.75 0.75 -18.93
N GLY A 939 -29.06 0.52 -18.72
CA GLY A 939 -30.00 0.21 -19.81
C GLY A 939 -29.78 -1.16 -20.47
N LEU A 940 -28.91 -2.00 -19.91
CA LEU A 940 -28.62 -3.36 -20.42
C LEU A 940 -29.31 -4.45 -19.60
N GLY A 941 -29.32 -4.34 -18.27
CA GLY A 941 -29.74 -5.42 -17.36
C GLY A 941 -31.11 -6.02 -17.67
N LEU A 942 -32.15 -5.22 -17.93
CA LEU A 942 -33.50 -5.73 -18.24
C LEU A 942 -33.58 -6.38 -19.63
N ALA A 943 -32.86 -5.85 -20.63
CA ALA A 943 -32.75 -6.45 -21.95
C ALA A 943 -31.98 -7.79 -21.91
N LEU A 944 -30.97 -7.90 -21.05
CA LEU A 944 -30.24 -9.15 -20.78
C LEU A 944 -31.13 -10.16 -20.03
N CYS A 945 -31.88 -9.73 -19.02
CA CYS A 945 -32.84 -10.58 -18.33
C CYS A 945 -33.86 -11.19 -19.31
N LYS A 946 -34.41 -10.38 -20.23
CA LYS A 946 -35.32 -10.85 -21.29
C LYS A 946 -34.67 -11.95 -22.14
N GLY A 947 -33.44 -11.75 -22.62
CA GLY A 947 -32.71 -12.76 -23.39
C GLY A 947 -32.39 -14.05 -22.62
N LEU A 948 -32.13 -13.96 -21.31
CA LEU A 948 -31.95 -15.13 -20.43
C LEU A 948 -33.27 -15.88 -20.21
N ALA A 949 -34.39 -15.17 -20.03
CA ALA A 949 -35.72 -15.77 -19.90
C ALA A 949 -36.12 -16.51 -21.19
N GLU A 950 -35.97 -15.85 -22.35
CA GLU A 950 -36.22 -16.44 -23.67
C GLU A 950 -35.35 -17.68 -23.92
N LYS A 951 -34.08 -17.66 -23.51
CA LYS A 951 -33.18 -18.82 -23.60
C LYS A 951 -33.62 -19.99 -22.69
N MET A 952 -34.25 -19.71 -21.54
CA MET A 952 -34.89 -20.70 -20.67
C MET A 952 -36.27 -21.18 -21.19
N GLY A 953 -36.69 -20.77 -22.40
CA GLY A 953 -38.00 -21.10 -22.98
C GLY A 953 -39.16 -20.27 -22.41
N GLY A 954 -38.84 -19.20 -21.69
CA GLY A 954 -39.76 -18.33 -20.97
C GLY A 954 -39.92 -16.95 -21.61
N ARG A 955 -40.50 -16.00 -20.86
CA ARG A 955 -40.69 -14.60 -21.30
C ARG A 955 -40.62 -13.62 -20.13
N ILE A 956 -40.46 -12.34 -20.45
CA ILE A 956 -40.53 -11.21 -19.50
C ILE A 956 -41.49 -10.14 -20.03
N TRP A 957 -42.27 -9.53 -19.13
CA TRP A 957 -43.15 -8.39 -19.42
C TRP A 957 -43.26 -7.43 -18.22
N LEU A 958 -44.03 -6.35 -18.37
CA LEU A 958 -44.19 -5.26 -17.41
C LEU A 958 -45.63 -4.73 -17.47
N GLU A 959 -46.20 -4.41 -16.31
CA GLU A 959 -47.48 -3.70 -16.17
C GLU A 959 -47.27 -2.54 -15.19
N SER A 960 -47.68 -1.31 -15.54
CA SER A 960 -47.47 -0.11 -14.70
C SER A 960 -48.35 1.07 -15.15
N GLU A 961 -48.65 1.99 -14.24
CA GLU A 961 -49.27 3.29 -14.54
C GLU A 961 -48.66 4.40 -13.66
N LEU A 962 -48.57 5.63 -14.21
CA LEU A 962 -47.87 6.79 -13.62
C LEU A 962 -48.45 7.25 -12.26
N GLY A 963 -47.94 6.68 -11.17
CA GLY A 963 -48.20 7.08 -9.78
C GLY A 963 -48.65 5.94 -8.86
N GLN A 964 -48.62 4.69 -9.34
CA GLN A 964 -49.00 3.49 -8.58
C GLN A 964 -47.82 2.59 -8.24
N GLY A 965 -46.77 2.66 -9.06
CA GLY A 965 -45.69 1.69 -9.11
C GLY A 965 -45.75 0.83 -10.36
N SER A 966 -45.03 -0.28 -10.33
CA SER A 966 -44.73 -1.11 -11.50
C SER A 966 -44.64 -2.58 -11.09
N CYS A 967 -45.09 -3.50 -11.94
CA CYS A 967 -44.94 -4.94 -11.73
C CYS A 967 -44.19 -5.57 -12.89
N LEU A 968 -42.97 -6.07 -12.62
CA LEU A 968 -42.11 -6.77 -13.58
C LEU A 968 -42.32 -8.27 -13.48
N TYR A 969 -42.65 -8.90 -14.60
CA TYR A 969 -42.96 -10.33 -14.68
C TYR A 969 -41.89 -11.10 -15.45
N PHE A 970 -41.60 -12.31 -14.97
CA PHE A 970 -40.75 -13.31 -15.61
C PHE A 970 -41.45 -14.66 -15.52
N SER A 971 -41.64 -15.37 -16.63
CA SER A 971 -42.06 -16.79 -16.61
C SER A 971 -41.04 -17.69 -17.29
N ALA A 972 -40.97 -18.95 -16.87
CA ALA A 972 -40.20 -20.00 -17.55
C ALA A 972 -40.79 -21.41 -17.33
N PRO A 973 -40.77 -22.29 -18.35
CA PRO A 973 -41.20 -23.68 -18.25
C PRO A 973 -40.11 -24.57 -17.66
N PHE A 974 -40.31 -25.03 -16.42
CA PHE A 974 -39.41 -25.98 -15.78
C PHE A 974 -39.94 -27.40 -15.88
N ALA A 975 -39.01 -28.37 -15.97
CA ALA A 975 -39.37 -29.74 -15.63
C ALA A 975 -39.52 -29.83 -14.11
N VAL A 976 -40.61 -30.45 -13.66
CA VAL A 976 -40.72 -30.85 -12.26
C VAL A 976 -39.64 -31.90 -12.03
N ALA A 977 -38.82 -31.76 -11.00
CA ALA A 977 -37.85 -32.79 -10.67
C ALA A 977 -38.61 -34.10 -10.44
N ALA A 978 -38.17 -35.18 -11.08
CA ALA A 978 -38.82 -36.48 -10.93
C ALA A 978 -38.59 -36.96 -9.50
N ALA A 979 -39.56 -36.67 -8.62
CA ALA A 979 -39.44 -36.94 -7.21
C ALA A 979 -39.15 -38.43 -6.99
N ALA A 980 -37.96 -38.71 -6.47
CA ALA A 980 -37.83 -39.83 -5.58
C ALA A 980 -38.78 -39.57 -4.41
N ALA A 981 -39.72 -40.48 -4.18
CA ALA A 981 -40.15 -40.71 -2.80
C ALA A 981 -38.88 -41.05 -1.99
N GLU A 982 -38.67 -40.55 -0.78
CA GLU A 982 -39.69 -40.18 0.22
C GLU A 982 -39.21 -39.02 1.14
N PRO A 983 -39.80 -38.68 2.31
CA PRO A 983 -40.53 -37.42 2.41
C PRO A 983 -39.95 -36.39 3.40
N ALA A 984 -40.31 -35.12 3.21
CA ALA A 984 -40.18 -34.06 4.21
C ALA A 984 -41.53 -33.34 4.41
N ALA A 985 -42.40 -33.92 5.26
CA ALA A 985 -43.68 -33.32 5.61
C ALA A 985 -43.52 -32.18 6.63
N GLY A 986 -44.33 -31.11 6.53
CA GLY A 986 -44.34 -30.09 7.59
C GLY A 986 -44.86 -28.68 7.26
N ALA A 987 -46.10 -28.53 6.77
CA ALA A 987 -47.05 -27.46 7.19
C ALA A 987 -48.27 -27.37 6.25
N THR A 988 -49.48 -27.35 6.83
CA THR A 988 -50.68 -26.82 6.14
C THR A 988 -51.64 -26.21 7.17
N PRO A 989 -51.74 -24.88 7.28
CA PRO A 989 -52.79 -24.22 8.04
C PRO A 989 -54.00 -23.80 7.18
N ALA A 990 -55.19 -23.92 7.77
CA ALA A 990 -56.46 -23.27 7.41
C ALA A 990 -57.10 -23.59 6.04
N ALA A 991 -58.33 -24.13 6.11
CA ALA A 991 -59.23 -24.28 4.98
C ALA A 991 -59.82 -22.95 4.50
N ALA A 992 -60.29 -22.90 3.26
CA ALA A 992 -61.01 -21.76 2.70
C ALA A 992 -62.53 -22.03 2.53
N PRO A 993 -63.40 -21.01 2.48
CA PRO A 993 -64.85 -21.20 2.49
C PRO A 993 -65.40 -21.79 1.18
N ALA A 994 -66.04 -22.95 1.25
CA ALA A 994 -66.65 -23.57 0.07
C ALA A 994 -68.03 -22.97 -0.25
N GLY A 995 -68.27 -22.63 -1.53
CA GLY A 995 -69.63 -22.49 -2.08
C GLY A 995 -70.17 -21.07 -2.27
N ARG A 996 -69.36 -20.01 -2.08
CA ARG A 996 -69.75 -18.63 -2.47
C ARG A 996 -69.55 -18.36 -3.95
N THR A 997 -70.35 -17.45 -4.49
CA THR A 997 -70.28 -16.98 -5.87
C THR A 997 -69.62 -15.61 -5.97
N ALA A 998 -68.59 -15.48 -6.81
CA ALA A 998 -67.94 -14.21 -7.10
C ALA A 998 -68.05 -13.88 -8.60
N LEU A 999 -68.30 -12.61 -8.93
CA LEU A 999 -68.13 -12.08 -10.28
C LEU A 999 -66.83 -11.25 -10.33
N VAL A 1000 -65.97 -11.51 -11.30
CA VAL A 1000 -64.79 -10.68 -11.59
C VAL A 1000 -65.00 -9.98 -12.93
N VAL A 1001 -64.97 -8.65 -12.92
CA VAL A 1001 -65.15 -7.79 -14.10
C VAL A 1001 -63.87 -6.98 -14.32
N ASP A 1002 -63.07 -7.40 -15.29
CA ASP A 1002 -61.79 -6.79 -15.65
C ASP A 1002 -61.58 -7.00 -17.16
N ASP A 1003 -61.28 -5.92 -17.89
CA ASP A 1003 -61.16 -5.96 -19.35
C ASP A 1003 -59.88 -6.71 -19.79
N GLN A 1004 -58.85 -6.69 -18.95
CA GLN A 1004 -57.61 -7.42 -19.16
C GLN A 1004 -57.73 -8.87 -18.67
N GLU A 1005 -57.51 -9.80 -19.60
CA GLU A 1005 -57.61 -11.25 -19.34
C GLU A 1005 -56.70 -11.74 -18.20
N TYR A 1006 -55.50 -11.15 -18.06
CA TYR A 1006 -54.53 -11.57 -17.04
C TYR A 1006 -55.01 -11.28 -15.61
N ASN A 1007 -55.45 -10.06 -15.31
CA ASN A 1007 -56.03 -9.70 -14.01
C ASN A 1007 -57.21 -10.62 -13.65
N ARG A 1008 -58.09 -10.85 -14.64
CA ARG A 1008 -59.28 -11.67 -14.52
C ARG A 1008 -58.95 -13.13 -14.19
N ILE A 1009 -57.88 -13.69 -14.78
CA ILE A 1009 -57.37 -15.03 -14.47
C ILE A 1009 -56.74 -15.05 -13.06
N VAL A 1010 -55.81 -14.16 -12.74
CA VAL A 1010 -55.10 -14.20 -11.45
C VAL A 1010 -56.05 -14.00 -10.26
N LEU A 1011 -56.99 -13.08 -10.37
CA LEU A 1011 -57.98 -12.86 -9.31
C LEU A 1011 -58.97 -14.03 -9.21
N ALA A 1012 -59.34 -14.67 -10.32
CA ALA A 1012 -60.13 -15.89 -10.31
C ALA A 1012 -59.37 -17.06 -9.66
N ASP A 1013 -58.11 -17.32 -10.02
CA ASP A 1013 -57.28 -18.37 -9.44
C ASP A 1013 -57.09 -18.16 -7.92
N LEU A 1014 -56.85 -16.92 -7.48
CA LEU A 1014 -56.77 -16.57 -6.05
C LEU A 1014 -58.10 -16.84 -5.33
N LEU A 1015 -59.23 -16.39 -5.89
CA LEU A 1015 -60.56 -16.61 -5.31
C LEU A 1015 -60.97 -18.09 -5.30
N GLN A 1016 -60.63 -18.86 -6.33
CA GLN A 1016 -60.84 -20.32 -6.38
C GLN A 1016 -59.95 -21.06 -5.37
N SER A 1017 -58.69 -20.63 -5.20
CA SER A 1017 -57.82 -21.11 -4.09
C SER A 1017 -58.37 -20.73 -2.70
N MET A 1018 -59.30 -19.77 -2.66
CA MET A 1018 -60.06 -19.34 -1.49
C MET A 1018 -61.51 -19.89 -1.48
N GLY A 1019 -61.84 -20.89 -2.31
CA GLY A 1019 -63.09 -21.65 -2.25
C GLY A 1019 -64.32 -21.01 -2.95
N PHE A 1020 -64.14 -19.87 -3.62
CA PHE A 1020 -65.21 -19.21 -4.37
C PHE A 1020 -65.40 -19.84 -5.76
N ILE A 1021 -66.67 -19.95 -6.18
CA ILE A 1021 -67.11 -20.22 -7.54
C ILE A 1021 -67.05 -18.88 -8.30
N VAL A 1022 -66.06 -18.73 -9.18
CA VAL A 1022 -65.80 -17.46 -9.87
C VAL A 1022 -66.39 -17.48 -11.28
N HIS A 1023 -67.24 -16.49 -11.58
CA HIS A 1023 -67.63 -16.12 -12.93
C HIS A 1023 -66.85 -14.87 -13.36
N ALA A 1024 -66.62 -14.74 -14.67
CA ALA A 1024 -65.73 -13.75 -15.24
C ALA A 1024 -66.41 -12.98 -16.39
N ALA A 1025 -66.24 -11.65 -16.42
CA ALA A 1025 -66.73 -10.77 -17.48
C ALA A 1025 -65.62 -9.81 -17.94
N GLN A 1026 -65.63 -9.46 -19.22
CA GLN A 1026 -64.65 -8.54 -19.83
C GLN A 1026 -65.19 -7.12 -20.02
N GLU A 1027 -66.51 -6.93 -20.01
CA GLU A 1027 -67.17 -5.64 -20.22
C GLU A 1027 -68.32 -5.44 -19.23
N GLY A 1028 -68.61 -4.18 -18.90
CA GLY A 1028 -69.73 -3.82 -18.01
C GLY A 1028 -71.10 -4.26 -18.53
N SER A 1029 -71.28 -4.29 -19.85
CA SER A 1029 -72.47 -4.82 -20.54
C SER A 1029 -72.72 -6.30 -20.21
N ALA A 1030 -71.69 -7.13 -20.33
CA ALA A 1030 -71.71 -8.55 -20.02
C ALA A 1030 -71.84 -8.81 -18.51
N ALA A 1031 -71.18 -7.98 -17.68
CA ALA A 1031 -71.31 -8.05 -16.23
C ALA A 1031 -72.77 -7.82 -15.76
N LEU A 1032 -73.45 -6.81 -16.31
CA LEU A 1032 -74.86 -6.54 -16.01
C LEU A 1032 -75.78 -7.66 -16.54
N ALA A 1033 -75.50 -8.20 -17.73
CA ALA A 1033 -76.24 -9.34 -18.27
C ALA A 1033 -76.09 -10.62 -17.42
N LEU A 1034 -74.95 -10.82 -16.76
CA LEU A 1034 -74.75 -11.90 -15.78
C LEU A 1034 -75.43 -11.59 -14.44
N ALA A 1035 -75.17 -10.41 -13.86
CA ALA A 1035 -75.71 -10.00 -12.56
C ALA A 1035 -77.24 -9.90 -12.53
N GLY A 1036 -77.89 -9.63 -13.67
CA GLY A 1036 -79.34 -9.70 -13.82
C GLY A 1036 -79.92 -11.12 -13.97
N ARG A 1037 -79.11 -12.10 -14.38
CA ARG A 1037 -79.52 -13.51 -14.60
C ARG A 1037 -79.23 -14.44 -13.44
N GLN A 1038 -78.17 -14.16 -12.68
CA GLN A 1038 -77.78 -14.94 -11.50
C GLN A 1038 -77.29 -14.01 -10.38
N THR A 1039 -77.42 -14.47 -9.14
CA THR A 1039 -77.03 -13.74 -7.93
C THR A 1039 -75.55 -13.98 -7.60
N PHE A 1040 -74.87 -12.96 -7.11
CA PHE A 1040 -73.48 -13.03 -6.65
C PHE A 1040 -73.35 -12.63 -5.18
N ASP A 1041 -72.46 -13.28 -4.42
CA ASP A 1041 -72.10 -12.86 -3.06
C ASP A 1041 -71.15 -11.65 -3.09
N VAL A 1042 -70.23 -11.63 -4.07
CA VAL A 1042 -69.16 -10.63 -4.22
C VAL A 1042 -69.01 -10.25 -5.69
N VAL A 1043 -68.78 -8.97 -5.97
CA VAL A 1043 -68.43 -8.48 -7.31
C VAL A 1043 -67.11 -7.70 -7.21
N PHE A 1044 -66.06 -8.23 -7.82
CA PHE A 1044 -64.82 -7.49 -8.07
C PHE A 1044 -64.98 -6.76 -9.41
N LEU A 1045 -64.79 -5.44 -9.40
CA LEU A 1045 -65.18 -4.58 -10.51
C LEU A 1045 -64.10 -3.53 -10.77
N ASP A 1046 -63.47 -3.54 -11.95
CA ASP A 1046 -62.56 -2.46 -12.31
C ASP A 1046 -63.32 -1.13 -12.44
N PHE A 1047 -62.71 -0.07 -11.90
CA PHE A 1047 -63.14 1.30 -12.07
C PHE A 1047 -63.14 1.73 -13.55
N ASN A 1048 -62.08 1.37 -14.28
CA ASN A 1048 -61.89 1.67 -15.70
C ASN A 1048 -62.35 0.47 -16.54
N LEU A 1049 -63.56 0.55 -17.10
CA LEU A 1049 -64.06 -0.43 -18.08
C LEU A 1049 -64.40 0.26 -19.41
N PRO A 1050 -64.15 -0.40 -20.56
CA PRO A 1050 -64.56 0.12 -21.86
C PRO A 1050 -66.09 0.13 -21.99
N GLY A 1051 -66.62 1.20 -22.60
CA GLY A 1051 -68.06 1.40 -22.78
C GLY A 1051 -68.75 1.93 -21.52
N LEU A 1052 -69.21 1.03 -20.64
CA LEU A 1052 -69.84 1.38 -19.36
C LEU A 1052 -68.77 1.39 -18.26
N SER A 1053 -68.57 2.53 -17.59
CA SER A 1053 -67.58 2.64 -16.52
C SER A 1053 -67.92 1.74 -15.33
N GLY A 1054 -66.93 1.36 -14.52
CA GLY A 1054 -67.17 0.59 -13.28
C GLY A 1054 -68.12 1.29 -12.32
N VAL A 1055 -68.09 2.63 -12.31
CA VAL A 1055 -68.99 3.49 -11.51
C VAL A 1055 -70.45 3.33 -11.95
N ASP A 1056 -70.70 3.28 -13.26
CA ASP A 1056 -72.05 3.14 -13.82
C ASP A 1056 -72.54 1.69 -13.75
N VAL A 1057 -71.64 0.71 -13.91
CA VAL A 1057 -71.92 -0.71 -13.66
C VAL A 1057 -72.32 -0.95 -12.20
N ALA A 1058 -71.61 -0.37 -11.22
CA ALA A 1058 -71.97 -0.48 -9.82
C ALA A 1058 -73.36 0.09 -9.53
N ARG A 1059 -73.65 1.32 -9.99
CA ARG A 1059 -74.99 1.93 -9.87
C ARG A 1059 -76.06 1.04 -10.50
N ALA A 1060 -75.84 0.54 -11.71
CA ALA A 1060 -76.79 -0.33 -12.40
C ALA A 1060 -77.02 -1.64 -11.63
N ILE A 1061 -75.96 -2.28 -11.10
CA ILE A 1061 -76.08 -3.46 -10.21
C ILE A 1061 -76.93 -3.14 -8.98
N ARG A 1062 -76.70 -2.01 -8.31
CA ARG A 1062 -77.49 -1.56 -7.14
C ARG A 1062 -78.97 -1.27 -7.46
N THR A 1063 -79.33 -1.08 -8.73
CA THR A 1063 -80.73 -0.94 -9.18
C THR A 1063 -81.39 -2.25 -9.64
N LEU A 1064 -80.69 -3.39 -9.63
CA LEU A 1064 -81.28 -4.67 -10.03
C LEU A 1064 -82.31 -5.17 -9.00
N PRO A 1065 -83.43 -5.79 -9.43
CA PRO A 1065 -84.46 -6.31 -8.51
C PRO A 1065 -84.11 -7.69 -7.91
N ASN A 1066 -82.83 -8.07 -7.88
CA ASN A 1066 -82.35 -9.36 -7.40
C ASN A 1066 -81.21 -9.20 -6.37
N ALA A 1067 -80.79 -10.29 -5.73
CA ALA A 1067 -79.81 -10.21 -4.64
C ALA A 1067 -78.42 -9.69 -5.05
N SER A 1068 -78.09 -9.61 -6.36
CA SER A 1068 -76.85 -8.97 -6.83
C SER A 1068 -76.78 -7.48 -6.44
N ALA A 1069 -77.92 -6.81 -6.27
CA ALA A 1069 -77.96 -5.44 -5.74
C ALA A 1069 -77.44 -5.32 -4.30
N HIS A 1070 -77.36 -6.44 -3.55
CA HIS A 1070 -76.80 -6.52 -2.20
C HIS A 1070 -75.46 -7.27 -2.13
N ALA A 1071 -74.86 -7.63 -3.27
CA ALA A 1071 -73.52 -8.24 -3.33
C ALA A 1071 -72.46 -7.29 -2.76
N LEU A 1072 -71.36 -7.83 -2.21
CA LEU A 1072 -70.22 -7.03 -1.79
C LEU A 1072 -69.46 -6.54 -3.03
N ILE A 1073 -69.60 -5.27 -3.41
CA ILE A 1073 -68.94 -4.69 -4.58
C ILE A 1073 -67.57 -4.13 -4.15
N LEU A 1074 -66.52 -4.85 -4.51
CA LEU A 1074 -65.13 -4.50 -4.28
C LEU A 1074 -64.53 -3.86 -5.53
N ALA A 1075 -64.27 -2.56 -5.47
CA ALA A 1075 -63.63 -1.83 -6.55
C ALA A 1075 -62.17 -2.28 -6.67
N THR A 1076 -61.83 -2.99 -7.75
CA THR A 1076 -60.42 -3.12 -8.17
C THR A 1076 -60.04 -1.82 -8.87
N THR A 1077 -58.94 -1.20 -8.46
CA THR A 1077 -58.46 -0.03 -9.17
C THR A 1077 -56.95 0.04 -9.17
N ALA A 1078 -56.44 0.66 -10.21
CA ALA A 1078 -55.05 0.98 -10.38
C ALA A 1078 -54.68 2.18 -9.46
N PHE A 1079 -55.45 3.29 -9.51
CA PHE A 1079 -55.20 4.52 -8.71
C PHE A 1079 -56.23 4.76 -7.59
N THR A 1080 -55.83 4.67 -6.32
CA THR A 1080 -56.62 5.17 -5.17
C THR A 1080 -56.31 6.63 -4.81
N THR A 1081 -56.83 7.59 -5.60
CA THR A 1081 -56.91 8.99 -5.14
C THR A 1081 -58.15 9.22 -4.26
N PRO A 1082 -58.16 10.25 -3.38
CA PRO A 1082 -59.33 10.54 -2.52
C PRO A 1082 -60.62 10.80 -3.31
N GLU A 1083 -60.52 11.47 -4.46
CA GLU A 1083 -61.65 11.85 -5.30
C GLU A 1083 -62.28 10.63 -5.98
N LYS A 1084 -61.44 9.72 -6.53
CA LYS A 1084 -61.93 8.45 -7.10
C LYS A 1084 -62.58 7.58 -6.02
N ARG A 1085 -62.00 7.53 -4.82
CA ARG A 1085 -62.58 6.80 -3.69
C ARG A 1085 -63.96 7.34 -3.29
N ALA A 1086 -64.16 8.66 -3.32
CA ALA A 1086 -65.46 9.27 -3.08
C ALA A 1086 -66.47 8.92 -4.19
N GLN A 1087 -66.10 9.08 -5.47
CA GLN A 1087 -66.96 8.78 -6.62
C GLN A 1087 -67.52 7.35 -6.62
N CYS A 1088 -66.73 6.39 -6.14
CA CYS A 1088 -67.12 4.98 -6.03
C CYS A 1088 -68.03 4.68 -4.83
N LEU A 1089 -67.80 5.33 -3.67
CA LEU A 1089 -68.70 5.25 -2.53
C LEU A 1089 -70.07 5.86 -2.87
N ASP A 1090 -70.08 7.00 -3.58
CA ASP A 1090 -71.28 7.65 -4.13
C ASP A 1090 -71.95 6.84 -5.25
N ALA A 1091 -71.29 5.79 -5.76
CA ALA A 1091 -71.85 4.81 -6.69
C ALA A 1091 -72.29 3.50 -6.01
N GLY A 1092 -72.15 3.41 -4.69
CA GLY A 1092 -72.55 2.25 -3.88
C GLY A 1092 -71.57 1.09 -3.90
N MET A 1093 -70.27 1.32 -4.16
CA MET A 1093 -69.23 0.30 -3.95
C MET A 1093 -68.84 0.23 -2.46
N ASP A 1094 -68.58 -0.96 -1.94
CA ASP A 1094 -68.41 -1.18 -0.48
C ASP A 1094 -66.96 -0.98 0.00
N ALA A 1095 -65.96 -1.40 -0.79
CA ALA A 1095 -64.55 -1.22 -0.45
C ALA A 1095 -63.63 -1.24 -1.70
N PHE A 1096 -62.33 -1.02 -1.46
CA PHE A 1096 -61.33 -0.72 -2.48
C PHE A 1096 -60.11 -1.63 -2.36
N LEU A 1097 -59.64 -2.13 -3.50
CA LEU A 1097 -58.42 -2.91 -3.63
C LEU A 1097 -57.54 -2.30 -4.71
N GLY A 1098 -56.37 -1.80 -4.31
CA GLY A 1098 -55.30 -1.41 -5.22
C GLY A 1098 -54.71 -2.65 -5.90
N LYS A 1099 -54.48 -2.59 -7.22
CA LYS A 1099 -53.68 -3.59 -7.94
C LYS A 1099 -52.19 -3.46 -7.55
N PRO A 1100 -51.40 -4.56 -7.48
CA PRO A 1100 -51.82 -5.96 -7.59
C PRO A 1100 -52.52 -6.47 -6.33
N VAL A 1101 -53.51 -7.35 -6.52
CA VAL A 1101 -54.32 -7.92 -5.43
C VAL A 1101 -53.61 -9.14 -4.82
N THR A 1102 -52.97 -8.98 -3.66
CA THR A 1102 -52.33 -10.10 -2.93
C THR A 1102 -53.34 -10.91 -2.11
N ARG A 1103 -52.97 -12.14 -1.71
CA ARG A 1103 -53.85 -13.04 -0.94
C ARG A 1103 -54.23 -12.47 0.43
N GLU A 1104 -53.33 -11.71 1.06
CA GLU A 1104 -53.52 -11.07 2.36
C GLU A 1104 -54.44 -9.86 2.25
N ARG A 1105 -54.24 -9.01 1.23
CA ARG A 1105 -55.11 -7.87 0.92
C ARG A 1105 -56.53 -8.36 0.57
N LEU A 1106 -56.63 -9.44 -0.21
CA LEU A 1106 -57.87 -10.11 -0.59
C LEU A 1106 -58.60 -10.74 0.60
N ALA A 1107 -57.91 -11.53 1.44
CA ALA A 1107 -58.48 -12.14 2.64
C ALA A 1107 -58.96 -11.08 3.66
N LYS A 1108 -58.24 -9.96 3.79
CA LYS A 1108 -58.62 -8.84 4.66
C LYS A 1108 -59.88 -8.11 4.17
N ALA A 1109 -60.07 -7.96 2.87
CA ALA A 1109 -61.29 -7.38 2.30
C ALA A 1109 -62.49 -8.34 2.34
N LEU A 1110 -62.25 -9.64 2.14
CA LEU A 1110 -63.27 -10.69 2.21
C LEU A 1110 -63.63 -11.11 3.65
N ALA A 1111 -62.96 -10.57 4.67
CA ALA A 1111 -63.19 -10.90 6.08
C ALA A 1111 -64.63 -10.62 6.59
N GLY A 1112 -65.44 -9.86 5.84
CA GLY A 1112 -66.86 -9.68 6.11
C GLY A 1112 -67.77 -10.87 5.76
N LEU A 1113 -67.24 -11.96 5.20
CA LEU A 1113 -68.01 -13.06 4.60
C LEU A 1113 -67.83 -14.39 5.36
N GLN A 1114 -68.88 -14.87 6.04
CA GLN A 1114 -68.80 -15.99 7.00
C GLN A 1114 -68.74 -17.41 6.35
N PRO A 1115 -68.00 -18.42 6.86
CA PRO A 1115 -67.62 -19.64 6.09
C PRO A 1115 -68.57 -20.85 6.07
N VAL A 1116 -68.34 -21.80 5.14
CA VAL A 1116 -68.94 -23.16 5.00
C VAL A 1116 -67.85 -24.20 4.55
N ALA A 1117 -67.99 -25.52 4.76
CA ALA A 1117 -66.85 -26.48 4.92
C ALA A 1117 -66.96 -27.93 4.32
N THR A 1118 -65.85 -28.74 4.40
CA THR A 1118 -65.64 -30.23 4.18
C THR A 1118 -65.31 -30.73 2.74
N ALA A 1119 -64.66 -31.89 2.41
CA ALA A 1119 -63.82 -32.94 3.09
C ALA A 1119 -63.00 -33.85 2.06
N PRO A 1120 -62.03 -34.73 2.47
CA PRO A 1120 -61.04 -35.43 1.57
C PRO A 1120 -60.87 -36.99 1.68
N ALA A 1121 -60.09 -37.66 0.77
CA ALA A 1121 -59.50 -39.05 0.87
C ALA A 1121 -58.52 -39.45 -0.32
N PRO A 1122 -57.69 -40.56 -0.29
CA PRO A 1122 -56.30 -40.63 -0.88
C PRO A 1122 -55.82 -41.92 -1.64
N VAL A 1123 -54.49 -42.08 -1.95
CA VAL A 1123 -53.58 -43.30 -1.80
C VAL A 1123 -52.50 -43.63 -2.93
N ALA A 1124 -51.21 -43.75 -2.51
CA ALA A 1124 -50.02 -44.59 -2.92
C ALA A 1124 -49.23 -44.55 -4.30
N ALA A 1125 -47.97 -45.04 -4.24
CA ALA A 1125 -46.88 -45.20 -5.26
C ALA A 1125 -46.00 -46.46 -4.88
N PRO A 1126 -44.67 -46.68 -5.14
CA PRO A 1126 -43.57 -46.01 -5.92
C PRO A 1126 -42.65 -47.01 -6.75
N VAL A 1127 -41.31 -46.80 -6.87
CA VAL A 1127 -40.19 -47.76 -7.28
C VAL A 1127 -40.02 -48.04 -8.82
N ALA A 1128 -38.85 -48.21 -9.51
CA ALA A 1128 -37.36 -48.27 -9.27
C ALA A 1128 -36.51 -47.76 -10.49
N GLN A 1129 -35.16 -47.96 -10.51
CA GLN A 1129 -34.22 -47.75 -11.67
C GLN A 1129 -32.97 -48.70 -11.67
N PRO A 1130 -32.22 -48.84 -12.80
CA PRO A 1130 -30.82 -48.36 -12.88
C PRO A 1130 -30.41 -47.70 -14.25
N SER A 1131 -29.10 -47.39 -14.48
CA SER A 1131 -28.66 -46.23 -15.31
C SER A 1131 -27.48 -46.42 -16.33
N ALA A 1132 -27.43 -45.57 -17.39
CA ALA A 1132 -26.30 -45.33 -18.35
C ALA A 1132 -26.51 -44.04 -19.24
N ARG A 1133 -25.66 -43.75 -20.26
CA ARG A 1133 -25.65 -42.53 -21.15
C ARG A 1133 -25.22 -42.89 -22.63
N ALA A 1134 -25.08 -42.07 -23.69
CA ALA A 1134 -24.98 -40.59 -23.93
C ALA A 1134 -25.25 -40.16 -25.44
N SER A 1135 -24.90 -38.91 -25.81
CA SER A 1135 -24.67 -38.27 -27.16
C SER A 1135 -25.86 -37.97 -28.15
N SER A 1136 -25.61 -37.28 -29.29
CA SER A 1136 -26.47 -36.19 -29.87
C SER A 1136 -26.59 -36.02 -31.43
N GLY A 1137 -27.53 -35.16 -31.93
CA GLY A 1137 -27.75 -34.83 -33.39
C GLY A 1137 -28.69 -33.60 -33.70
N PRO A 1138 -28.89 -33.17 -34.99
CA PRO A 1138 -29.47 -31.84 -35.41
C PRO A 1138 -30.93 -31.79 -35.99
N ALA A 1139 -31.44 -30.61 -36.44
CA ALA A 1139 -32.90 -30.25 -36.52
C ALA A 1139 -33.49 -29.56 -37.82
N ASP A 1140 -34.83 -29.48 -37.92
CA ASP A 1140 -35.71 -28.94 -39.02
C ASP A 1140 -36.03 -27.42 -38.90
N ARG A 1141 -36.45 -26.77 -40.01
CA ARG A 1141 -36.67 -25.30 -40.12
C ARG A 1141 -38.13 -24.85 -40.26
N LEU A 1142 -38.99 -25.55 -41.01
CA LEU A 1142 -40.43 -25.17 -41.13
C LEU A 1142 -41.27 -25.62 -39.92
N GLY A 1143 -40.61 -26.03 -38.83
CA GLY A 1143 -41.21 -26.63 -37.64
C GLY A 1143 -42.30 -25.78 -36.99
N ASN A 1144 -42.15 -24.44 -36.92
CA ASN A 1144 -43.14 -23.55 -36.30
C ASN A 1144 -44.50 -23.62 -37.00
N LEU A 1145 -44.53 -23.44 -38.32
CA LEU A 1145 -45.78 -23.37 -39.09
C LEU A 1145 -46.35 -24.78 -39.31
N ARG A 1146 -45.50 -25.83 -39.38
CA ARG A 1146 -45.93 -27.24 -39.27
C ARG A 1146 -46.58 -27.52 -37.92
N LEU A 1147 -46.02 -27.04 -36.81
CA LEU A 1147 -46.56 -27.20 -35.46
C LEU A 1147 -47.86 -26.41 -35.28
N LEU A 1148 -47.99 -25.22 -35.89
CA LEU A 1148 -49.21 -24.43 -35.88
C LEU A 1148 -50.33 -25.14 -36.65
N ALA A 1149 -50.07 -25.62 -37.87
CA ALA A 1149 -51.00 -26.45 -38.64
C ALA A 1149 -51.42 -27.72 -37.85
N ARG A 1150 -50.46 -28.40 -37.21
CA ARG A 1150 -50.74 -29.59 -36.36
C ARG A 1150 -51.55 -29.26 -35.09
N LYS A 1151 -51.39 -28.06 -34.51
CA LYS A 1151 -52.22 -27.57 -33.38
C LYS A 1151 -53.62 -27.13 -33.80
N LYS A 1152 -53.75 -26.55 -35.00
CA LYS A 1152 -55.04 -26.16 -35.62
C LYS A 1152 -55.80 -27.35 -36.23
N GLY A 1153 -55.11 -28.46 -36.52
CA GLY A 1153 -55.69 -29.65 -37.16
C GLY A 1153 -55.85 -29.54 -38.68
N VAL A 1154 -55.21 -28.56 -39.33
CA VAL A 1154 -55.35 -28.27 -40.77
C VAL A 1154 -54.14 -28.78 -41.58
N PRO A 1155 -54.29 -29.00 -42.89
CA PRO A 1155 -53.15 -29.35 -43.75
C PRO A 1155 -52.09 -28.23 -43.76
N PHE A 1156 -50.83 -28.63 -43.68
CA PHE A 1156 -49.70 -27.68 -43.62
C PHE A 1156 -49.61 -26.76 -44.85
N ALA A 1157 -50.01 -27.25 -46.03
CA ALA A 1157 -50.02 -26.45 -47.25
C ALA A 1157 -51.03 -25.28 -47.19
N ASP A 1158 -52.19 -25.48 -46.55
CA ASP A 1158 -53.28 -24.49 -46.52
C ASP A 1158 -52.97 -23.35 -45.55
N GLU A 1159 -52.50 -23.69 -44.35
CA GLU A 1159 -52.01 -22.74 -43.34
C GLU A 1159 -50.84 -21.90 -43.90
N LEU A 1160 -49.99 -22.51 -44.72
CA LEU A 1160 -48.83 -21.86 -45.36
C LEU A 1160 -49.23 -20.99 -46.55
N ALA A 1161 -50.22 -21.39 -47.35
CA ALA A 1161 -50.78 -20.58 -48.43
C ALA A 1161 -51.50 -19.33 -47.88
N LEU A 1162 -52.30 -19.49 -46.82
CA LEU A 1162 -52.94 -18.38 -46.11
C LEU A 1162 -51.89 -17.38 -45.59
N TYR A 1163 -50.92 -17.87 -44.82
CA TYR A 1163 -49.84 -17.05 -44.26
C TYR A 1163 -49.03 -16.28 -45.34
N LEU A 1164 -48.77 -16.91 -46.49
CA LEU A 1164 -48.09 -16.27 -47.63
C LEU A 1164 -49.00 -15.31 -48.43
N SER A 1165 -50.32 -15.30 -48.21
CA SER A 1165 -51.23 -14.32 -48.82
C SER A 1165 -51.35 -13.05 -47.99
N GLU A 1166 -51.39 -13.19 -46.66
CA GLU A 1166 -51.50 -12.04 -45.74
C GLU A 1166 -50.22 -11.16 -45.76
N LEU A 1167 -49.05 -11.79 -45.89
CA LEU A 1167 -47.76 -11.09 -46.06
C LEU A 1167 -47.70 -10.18 -47.30
N GLU A 1168 -48.37 -10.53 -48.39
CA GLU A 1168 -48.40 -9.70 -49.61
C GLU A 1168 -49.33 -8.48 -49.45
N VAL A 1169 -50.42 -8.63 -48.70
CA VAL A 1169 -51.33 -7.52 -48.39
C VAL A 1169 -50.63 -6.47 -47.51
N GLU A 1170 -49.88 -6.90 -46.50
CA GLU A 1170 -49.09 -6.00 -45.64
C GLU A 1170 -47.96 -5.30 -46.41
N LEU A 1171 -47.33 -5.99 -47.37
CA LEU A 1171 -46.29 -5.41 -48.22
C LEU A 1171 -46.83 -4.31 -49.14
N GLY A 1172 -47.98 -4.54 -49.79
CA GLY A 1172 -48.62 -3.52 -50.62
C GLY A 1172 -49.08 -2.28 -49.84
N GLN A 1173 -49.47 -2.44 -48.57
CA GLN A 1173 -49.76 -1.32 -47.67
C GLN A 1173 -48.51 -0.52 -47.34
N LEU A 1174 -47.38 -1.20 -47.05
CA LEU A 1174 -46.10 -0.57 -46.81
C LEU A 1174 -45.60 0.23 -48.03
N GLU A 1175 -45.68 -0.35 -49.23
CA GLU A 1175 -45.32 0.35 -50.48
C GLU A 1175 -46.16 1.61 -50.70
N ALA A 1176 -47.47 1.55 -50.44
CA ALA A 1176 -48.37 2.70 -50.58
C ALA A 1176 -48.04 3.83 -49.57
N ALA A 1177 -47.76 3.51 -48.31
CA ALA A 1177 -47.39 4.50 -47.30
C ALA A 1177 -46.03 5.16 -47.59
N VAL A 1178 -45.05 4.38 -48.07
CA VAL A 1178 -43.73 4.86 -48.50
C VAL A 1178 -43.83 5.75 -49.75
N ALA A 1179 -44.73 5.43 -50.68
CA ALA A 1179 -44.97 6.26 -51.87
C ALA A 1179 -45.54 7.65 -51.51
N GLN A 1180 -46.35 7.73 -50.45
CA GLN A 1180 -46.89 8.99 -49.91
C GLN A 1180 -45.96 9.69 -48.91
N ALA A 1181 -44.83 9.07 -48.55
CA ALA A 1181 -43.86 9.55 -47.56
C ALA A 1181 -44.44 9.77 -46.14
N ASP A 1182 -45.41 8.94 -45.72
CA ASP A 1182 -45.90 8.92 -44.34
C ASP A 1182 -45.00 8.05 -43.45
N ALA A 1183 -44.17 8.69 -42.62
CA ALA A 1183 -43.21 8.01 -41.74
C ALA A 1183 -43.88 7.18 -40.63
N ALA A 1184 -45.08 7.58 -40.17
CA ALA A 1184 -45.77 6.89 -39.10
C ALA A 1184 -46.46 5.62 -39.63
N GLU A 1185 -47.20 5.74 -40.73
CA GLU A 1185 -47.92 4.61 -41.30
C GLU A 1185 -46.97 3.60 -41.97
N ALA A 1186 -45.95 4.07 -42.70
CA ALA A 1186 -44.92 3.18 -43.22
C ALA A 1186 -44.16 2.48 -42.07
N GLY A 1187 -43.90 3.18 -40.96
CA GLY A 1187 -43.24 2.58 -39.80
C GLY A 1187 -44.10 1.46 -39.18
N ARG A 1188 -45.41 1.71 -39.06
CA ARG A 1188 -46.40 0.74 -38.56
C ARG A 1188 -46.53 -0.48 -39.47
N CYS A 1189 -46.63 -0.28 -40.78
CA CYS A 1189 -46.71 -1.38 -41.75
C CYS A 1189 -45.40 -2.19 -41.80
N ALA A 1190 -44.23 -1.55 -41.72
CA ALA A 1190 -42.95 -2.25 -41.61
C ALA A 1190 -42.90 -3.10 -40.32
N HIS A 1191 -43.32 -2.58 -39.18
CA HIS A 1191 -43.32 -3.31 -37.91
C HIS A 1191 -44.28 -4.52 -37.88
N LEU A 1192 -45.42 -4.44 -38.57
CA LEU A 1192 -46.35 -5.57 -38.72
C LEU A 1192 -45.70 -6.71 -39.53
N LEU A 1193 -45.14 -6.36 -40.69
CA LEU A 1193 -44.36 -7.28 -41.53
C LEU A 1193 -43.17 -7.89 -40.77
N VAL A 1194 -42.52 -7.10 -39.91
CA VAL A 1194 -41.41 -7.53 -39.04
C VAL A 1194 -41.83 -8.65 -38.09
N GLY A 1195 -42.95 -8.46 -37.38
CA GLY A 1195 -43.48 -9.46 -36.45
C GLY A 1195 -43.92 -10.74 -37.15
N ARG A 1196 -44.42 -10.61 -38.39
CA ARG A 1196 -44.93 -11.73 -39.17
C ARG A 1196 -43.80 -12.59 -39.76
N CYS A 1197 -42.90 -12.05 -40.57
CA CYS A 1197 -41.84 -12.83 -41.24
C CYS A 1197 -40.91 -13.59 -40.28
N GLY A 1198 -40.70 -13.11 -39.05
CA GLY A 1198 -39.94 -13.82 -38.02
C GLY A 1198 -40.52 -15.20 -37.63
N PHE A 1199 -41.82 -15.44 -37.85
CA PHE A 1199 -42.51 -16.67 -37.44
C PHE A 1199 -41.99 -17.94 -38.14
N ILE A 1200 -41.44 -17.82 -39.35
CA ILE A 1200 -40.98 -18.94 -40.20
C ILE A 1200 -39.46 -19.15 -40.24
N TYR A 1201 -38.69 -18.41 -39.44
CA TYR A 1201 -37.23 -18.57 -39.28
C TYR A 1201 -36.37 -18.43 -40.57
N GLU A 1202 -36.80 -17.62 -41.54
CA GLU A 1202 -35.99 -17.26 -42.71
C GLU A 1202 -35.10 -16.04 -42.44
N ARG A 1203 -33.84 -16.31 -42.05
CA ARG A 1203 -32.86 -15.31 -41.62
C ARG A 1203 -32.53 -14.22 -42.66
N GLU A 1204 -32.67 -14.53 -43.95
CA GLU A 1204 -32.34 -13.57 -45.02
C GLU A 1204 -33.34 -12.42 -45.11
N MET A 1205 -34.63 -12.73 -44.93
CA MET A 1205 -35.68 -11.72 -44.93
C MET A 1205 -35.60 -10.85 -43.67
N GLU A 1206 -35.40 -11.49 -42.51
CA GLU A 1206 -35.35 -10.83 -41.19
C GLU A 1206 -34.32 -9.68 -41.12
N GLN A 1207 -33.22 -9.75 -41.87
CA GLN A 1207 -32.17 -8.71 -41.85
C GLN A 1207 -32.46 -7.53 -42.79
N THR A 1208 -32.98 -7.76 -44.00
CA THR A 1208 -33.45 -6.68 -44.90
C THR A 1208 -34.59 -5.91 -44.23
N GLN A 1209 -35.55 -6.64 -43.69
CA GLN A 1209 -36.73 -6.20 -42.94
C GLN A 1209 -36.41 -5.23 -41.80
N ARG A 1210 -35.50 -5.61 -40.88
CA ARG A 1210 -35.07 -4.74 -39.76
C ARG A 1210 -34.33 -3.48 -40.23
N THR A 1211 -33.72 -3.53 -41.41
CA THR A 1211 -33.01 -2.38 -42.00
C THR A 1211 -34.00 -1.43 -42.67
N LEU A 1212 -35.03 -1.97 -43.34
CA LEU A 1212 -36.18 -1.22 -43.89
C LEU A 1212 -36.92 -0.44 -42.80
N GLU A 1213 -37.29 -1.11 -41.69
CA GLU A 1213 -37.95 -0.50 -40.53
C GLU A 1213 -37.15 0.70 -39.97
N ALA A 1214 -35.83 0.54 -39.80
CA ALA A 1214 -34.94 1.61 -39.32
C ALA A 1214 -34.75 2.77 -40.33
N ALA A 1215 -34.76 2.47 -41.64
CA ALA A 1215 -34.73 3.49 -42.67
C ALA A 1215 -36.03 4.31 -42.71
N VAL A 1216 -37.19 3.66 -42.49
CA VAL A 1216 -38.50 4.34 -42.40
C VAL A 1216 -38.58 5.22 -41.16
N GLY A 1217 -38.22 4.68 -39.98
CA GLY A 1217 -38.21 5.43 -38.72
C GLY A 1217 -37.23 6.61 -38.68
N SER A 1218 -36.34 6.73 -39.67
CA SER A 1218 -35.44 7.87 -39.88
C SER A 1218 -35.77 8.70 -41.15
N ALA A 1219 -36.89 8.42 -41.82
CA ALA A 1219 -37.40 9.12 -43.01
C ALA A 1219 -36.42 9.21 -44.20
N HIS A 1220 -35.48 8.26 -44.33
CA HIS A 1220 -34.53 8.21 -45.45
C HIS A 1220 -35.18 7.58 -46.69
N TRP A 1221 -36.17 8.26 -47.27
CA TRP A 1221 -37.16 7.70 -48.19
C TRP A 1221 -36.62 6.97 -49.43
N ASP A 1222 -35.48 7.36 -49.98
CA ASP A 1222 -34.90 6.68 -51.14
C ASP A 1222 -34.15 5.40 -50.76
N GLU A 1223 -33.58 5.35 -49.55
CA GLU A 1223 -33.02 4.13 -48.96
C GLU A 1223 -34.15 3.17 -48.55
N VAL A 1224 -35.27 3.70 -48.03
CA VAL A 1224 -36.50 2.93 -47.78
C VAL A 1224 -37.02 2.29 -49.07
N ARG A 1225 -37.21 3.07 -50.14
CA ARG A 1225 -37.70 2.56 -51.43
C ARG A 1225 -36.77 1.49 -52.02
N ARG A 1226 -35.45 1.65 -51.85
CA ARG A 1226 -34.45 0.64 -52.24
C ARG A 1226 -34.61 -0.67 -51.45
N LEU A 1227 -34.73 -0.59 -50.13
CA LEU A 1227 -34.86 -1.74 -49.23
C LEU A 1227 -36.22 -2.46 -49.38
N LEU A 1228 -37.29 -1.73 -49.74
CA LEU A 1228 -38.61 -2.31 -50.02
C LEU A 1228 -38.55 -3.27 -51.22
N GLY A 1229 -37.94 -2.83 -52.32
CA GLY A 1229 -37.77 -3.66 -53.52
C GLY A 1229 -36.88 -4.89 -53.26
N GLU A 1230 -35.85 -4.76 -52.42
CA GLU A 1230 -35.03 -5.91 -52.01
C GLU A 1230 -35.84 -6.93 -51.19
N PHE A 1231 -36.71 -6.46 -50.29
CA PHE A 1231 -37.56 -7.34 -49.48
C PHE A 1231 -38.66 -8.05 -50.30
N ALA A 1232 -39.30 -7.34 -51.25
CA ALA A 1232 -40.31 -7.90 -52.14
C ALA A 1232 -39.76 -9.08 -52.98
N VAL A 1233 -38.53 -8.96 -53.47
CA VAL A 1233 -37.85 -10.04 -54.22
C VAL A 1233 -37.57 -11.25 -53.33
N GLN A 1234 -37.21 -11.07 -52.05
CA GLN A 1234 -36.99 -12.18 -51.12
C GLN A 1234 -38.29 -12.95 -50.81
N LEU A 1235 -39.42 -12.25 -50.60
CA LEU A 1235 -40.73 -12.89 -50.39
C LEU A 1235 -41.14 -13.75 -51.60
N ALA A 1236 -40.86 -13.25 -52.81
CA ALA A 1236 -41.12 -13.95 -54.07
C ALA A 1236 -40.16 -15.13 -54.35
N ASP A 1237 -39.06 -15.27 -53.61
CA ASP A 1237 -38.18 -16.45 -53.68
C ASP A 1237 -38.61 -17.53 -52.69
N LEU A 1238 -38.90 -17.11 -51.45
CA LEU A 1238 -39.48 -17.96 -50.41
C LEU A 1238 -40.69 -18.77 -50.90
N ARG A 1239 -41.63 -18.13 -51.62
CA ARG A 1239 -42.81 -18.79 -52.21
C ARG A 1239 -42.46 -20.00 -53.08
N VAL A 1240 -41.41 -19.88 -53.90
CA VAL A 1240 -40.94 -20.94 -54.80
C VAL A 1240 -40.27 -22.07 -54.01
N ARG A 1241 -39.39 -21.72 -53.05
CA ARG A 1241 -38.70 -22.70 -52.18
C ARG A 1241 -39.69 -23.53 -51.36
N VAL A 1242 -40.75 -22.89 -50.86
CA VAL A 1242 -41.84 -23.54 -50.12
C VAL A 1242 -42.61 -24.54 -50.96
N ALA A 1243 -43.04 -24.17 -52.18
CA ALA A 1243 -43.86 -25.02 -53.04
C ALA A 1243 -43.16 -26.37 -53.38
N ALA A 1244 -41.84 -26.34 -53.58
CA ALA A 1244 -41.03 -27.53 -53.84
C ALA A 1244 -40.91 -28.49 -52.62
N SER A 1245 -41.21 -28.03 -51.40
CA SER A 1245 -41.01 -28.81 -50.17
C SER A 1245 -42.20 -29.69 -49.76
N SER A 1246 -43.28 -29.69 -50.54
CA SER A 1246 -44.59 -30.28 -50.21
C SER A 1246 -44.89 -31.58 -50.99
N GLY A 1247 -43.99 -32.57 -50.90
CA GLY A 1247 -44.17 -33.91 -51.48
C GLY A 1247 -45.15 -34.81 -50.67
N PRO A 1248 -45.76 -35.83 -51.30
CA PRO A 1248 -46.87 -36.59 -50.70
C PRO A 1248 -46.45 -37.54 -49.57
N ALA A 1249 -47.39 -37.79 -48.64
CA ALA A 1249 -47.18 -38.62 -47.46
C ALA A 1249 -47.22 -40.14 -47.75
N ALA A 1250 -46.52 -40.91 -46.92
CA ALA A 1250 -46.53 -42.37 -46.89
C ALA A 1250 -46.76 -42.88 -45.44
N PRO A 1251 -47.34 -44.09 -45.24
CA PRO A 1251 -47.98 -44.51 -43.99
C PRO A 1251 -47.03 -45.15 -42.94
N PRO A 1252 -47.49 -45.39 -41.70
CA PRO A 1252 -46.62 -45.63 -40.54
C PRO A 1252 -46.26 -47.10 -40.27
N ALA A 1253 -45.19 -47.27 -39.48
CA ALA A 1253 -44.89 -48.41 -38.63
C ALA A 1253 -44.22 -47.88 -37.35
#